data_AF-A0A920ESW0-F1
#
_entry.id   AF-A0A920ESW0-F1
#
_cell.length_a   1.000
_cell.length_b   1.000
_cell.length_c   1.000
_cell.angle_alpha   90.00
_cell.angle_beta   90.00
_cell.angle_gamma   90.00
#
_symmetry.space_group_name_H-M   'P 1'
#
loop_
_entity.id
_entity.type
_entity.pdbx_description
1 polymer ?
#
loop_
_entity_poly.entity_id
_entity_poly.type
_entity_poly.pdbx_seq_one_letter_code
_entity_poly.pdbx_strand_id
1 'polypeptide(L)'
;MLKQEKSNTESCKKLKDEGKVTELLLPYDQIIGRYVAKDIINEDDGAIYVEAGDELTAEYDKEGVLIGGTLKDLADAGVDEIPVLDIDNVNVGAYIRNTMAQDKNLNRDTALLDIYRVMRPGEPPTVEAASALFDTLFFDSERYDLSAVGRVKMNMRLALDAEDTQRTLRSEDIVACIKALVELRDGQGEVDDIDHLGNRRVRSVGELMENQYRVGLLRMERAIRERMSSVEIDNVMPQDLINAKPAAAAVREFFGSSQLSQFMDQTNPLSEVTHKRRLSALGPGGLTRERAGFEVRDVHATHYGRMCPIETPEGPNIGLINSLATFARVNKYGFIETPYRIVKDGQVTDEVHYLSATEEMRHTVAQANAKLDQSGKFISDLVSTRQNGDYTLAPNESVDLIDVSPKQLVSVAASLIPFLENDDANRALMGSNMQRQAVPLLSAEAPLVGTGMEGVVARDSGAAIMAKRAGIVDQVDAQRIVIRATDDLELGDAGVDIYRLRKFQRSNQNTCINQRPLVKVGQSVGKGEVIADGPSTDLGELALGKNVVVAFMPWNGYNYEDSILISERVARDDVFTSVHIEEFEVAARDTKLGPEEITRDIPNVGEEALRNLDEAGIVYIGADVEPGDILVGKITPKGESPMTPEEKLLRAIFGEKASDVRDTSLRVKPGDYGTVVEVRVFNRHGVEKDERALQIEREEVERLARDRDDELAILDRNIYARLKNTLVGKKVVKGPKGVKPNAKIDDEMLTALTKGQWWQLALSEEKDAQIVEALNDQYDAQKRALDARFDDKVEKVRRGDDLPPGVMKMVKVFIAVKRKLQPGDKMAGRHGNKGVISKVVPMEDMPFLEDGTPVDFCLNPLGVPSRMNVGQILETHMGWAARG
;
A
#
# COMPACT_ATOMS: atom_id res chain seq x y z
N MET A 1 -12.24 -17.84 -69.35
CA MET A 1 -10.88 -18.40 -69.57
C MET A 1 -10.06 -18.27 -68.28
N LEU A 2 -10.51 -18.92 -67.21
CA LEU A 2 -9.76 -19.22 -65.97
C LEU A 2 -10.28 -20.61 -65.55
N LYS A 3 -9.78 -21.66 -66.21
CA LYS A 3 -10.07 -23.04 -65.84
C LYS A 3 -9.18 -23.38 -64.65
N GLN A 4 -9.77 -23.60 -63.47
CA GLN A 4 -9.27 -24.42 -62.36
C GLN A 4 -7.77 -24.33 -61.96
N GLU A 5 -7.04 -23.28 -62.34
CA GLU A 5 -5.73 -22.98 -61.76
C GLU A 5 -5.95 -22.13 -60.51
N LYS A 6 -5.41 -22.56 -59.37
CA LYS A 6 -5.36 -21.72 -58.15
C LYS A 6 -4.75 -20.38 -58.55
N SER A 7 -5.49 -19.29 -58.32
CA SER A 7 -4.99 -17.96 -58.65
C SER A 7 -3.72 -17.68 -57.85
N ASN A 8 -2.59 -17.49 -58.53
CA ASN A 8 -1.32 -17.14 -57.91
C ASN A 8 -1.27 -15.62 -57.64
N THR A 9 -0.57 -15.22 -56.58
CA THR A 9 -0.45 -13.83 -56.11
C THR A 9 0.00 -12.84 -57.21
N GLU A 10 0.80 -13.31 -58.17
CA GLU A 10 1.29 -12.51 -59.30
C GLU A 10 0.18 -12.18 -60.31
N SER A 11 -0.74 -13.12 -60.57
CA SER A 11 -1.89 -12.94 -61.47
C SER A 11 -2.90 -11.95 -60.88
N CYS A 12 -3.17 -12.05 -59.58
CA CYS A 12 -4.01 -11.08 -58.85
C CYS A 12 -3.38 -9.68 -58.83
N LYS A 13 -2.05 -9.57 -58.66
CA LYS A 13 -1.35 -8.27 -58.71
C LYS A 13 -1.44 -7.62 -60.09
N LYS A 14 -1.23 -8.37 -61.17
CA LYS A 14 -1.38 -7.85 -62.55
C LYS A 14 -2.80 -7.31 -62.80
N LEU A 15 -3.82 -8.06 -62.37
CA LEU A 15 -5.23 -7.62 -62.48
C LEU A 15 -5.51 -6.36 -61.63
N LYS A 16 -4.91 -6.23 -60.45
CA LYS A 16 -5.07 -5.06 -59.57
C LYS A 16 -4.34 -3.82 -60.09
N ASP A 17 -3.12 -3.98 -60.59
CA ASP A 17 -2.29 -2.89 -61.13
C ASP A 17 -2.81 -2.38 -62.47
N GLU A 18 -3.45 -3.24 -63.28
CA GLU A 18 -4.08 -2.84 -64.54
C GLU A 18 -5.39 -2.06 -64.34
N GLY A 19 -6.04 -2.17 -63.17
CA GLY A 19 -7.20 -1.34 -62.75
C GLY A 19 -8.44 -1.38 -63.66
N LYS A 20 -8.47 -2.26 -64.67
CA LYS A 20 -9.43 -2.26 -65.78
C LYS A 20 -10.53 -3.32 -65.70
N VAL A 21 -10.47 -4.23 -64.72
CA VAL A 21 -11.42 -5.35 -64.63
C VAL A 21 -12.35 -5.11 -63.44
N THR A 22 -13.51 -4.52 -63.73
CA THR A 22 -14.60 -4.30 -62.75
C THR A 22 -15.66 -5.41 -62.80
N GLU A 23 -15.80 -6.08 -63.94
CA GLU A 23 -16.80 -7.12 -64.17
C GLU A 23 -16.13 -8.36 -64.77
N LEU A 24 -16.52 -9.55 -64.29
CA LEU A 24 -16.03 -10.83 -64.75
C LEU A 24 -17.21 -11.71 -65.15
N LEU A 25 -17.16 -12.26 -66.37
CA LEU A 25 -18.15 -13.24 -66.80
C LEU A 25 -17.87 -14.58 -66.11
N LEU A 26 -18.76 -14.96 -65.19
CA LEU A 26 -18.71 -16.22 -64.45
C LEU A 26 -19.73 -17.23 -65.01
N PRO A 27 -19.45 -18.54 -64.94
CA PRO A 27 -20.45 -19.57 -65.23
C PRO A 27 -21.62 -19.49 -64.23
N TYR A 28 -22.84 -19.71 -64.73
CA TYR A 28 -24.08 -19.60 -63.95
C TYR A 28 -24.09 -20.50 -62.70
N ASP A 29 -23.45 -21.68 -62.78
CA ASP A 29 -23.33 -22.63 -61.67
C ASP A 29 -22.54 -22.11 -60.46
N GLN A 30 -21.70 -21.07 -60.62
CA GLN A 30 -20.92 -20.51 -59.51
C GLN A 30 -21.74 -19.64 -58.55
N ILE A 31 -22.97 -19.28 -58.94
CA ILE A 31 -23.91 -18.52 -58.13
C ILE A 31 -24.63 -19.46 -57.14
N ILE A 32 -24.76 -20.75 -57.48
CA ILE A 32 -25.44 -21.75 -56.67
C ILE A 32 -24.67 -21.97 -55.36
N GLY A 33 -25.39 -21.94 -54.24
CA GLY A 33 -24.82 -22.07 -52.89
C GLY A 33 -24.27 -20.77 -52.29
N ARG A 34 -24.37 -19.64 -53.00
CA ARG A 34 -24.17 -18.31 -52.42
C ARG A 34 -25.42 -17.87 -51.67
N TYR A 35 -25.25 -16.98 -50.70
CA TYR A 35 -26.35 -16.46 -49.88
C TYR A 35 -26.71 -15.04 -50.29
N VAL A 36 -28.01 -14.75 -50.37
CA VAL A 36 -28.50 -13.41 -50.73
C VAL A 36 -28.29 -12.43 -49.57
N ALA A 37 -27.86 -11.20 -49.86
CA ALA A 37 -27.50 -10.22 -48.82
C ALA A 37 -28.66 -9.32 -48.35
N LYS A 38 -29.68 -9.09 -49.19
CA LYS A 38 -30.84 -8.22 -48.89
C LYS A 38 -32.12 -8.87 -49.42
N ASP A 39 -33.26 -8.53 -48.83
CA ASP A 39 -34.56 -8.98 -49.32
C ASP A 39 -34.77 -8.49 -50.76
N ILE A 40 -35.20 -9.40 -51.64
CA ILE A 40 -35.58 -9.07 -53.01
C ILE A 40 -37.10 -9.17 -53.09
N ILE A 41 -37.75 -8.03 -53.29
CA ILE A 41 -39.21 -7.90 -53.28
C ILE A 41 -39.71 -7.36 -54.62
N ASN A 42 -40.96 -7.66 -54.92
CA ASN A 42 -41.70 -6.99 -55.97
C ASN A 42 -42.20 -5.63 -55.45
N GLU A 43 -41.81 -4.55 -56.11
CA GLU A 43 -42.20 -3.18 -55.71
C GLU A 43 -43.70 -2.89 -55.95
N ASP A 44 -44.36 -3.64 -56.85
CA ASP A 44 -45.75 -3.38 -57.24
C ASP A 44 -46.80 -4.04 -56.33
N ASP A 45 -46.52 -5.24 -55.81
CA ASP A 45 -47.46 -6.01 -54.96
C ASP A 45 -46.91 -6.36 -53.56
N GLY A 46 -45.63 -6.07 -53.31
CA GLY A 46 -44.97 -6.33 -52.03
C GLY A 46 -44.64 -7.81 -51.77
N ALA A 47 -44.75 -8.69 -52.77
CA ALA A 47 -44.35 -10.10 -52.63
C ALA A 47 -42.83 -10.22 -52.47
N ILE A 48 -42.37 -11.03 -51.51
CA ILE A 48 -40.95 -11.33 -51.28
C ILE A 48 -40.57 -12.51 -52.17
N TYR A 49 -39.61 -12.31 -53.08
CA TYR A 49 -39.07 -13.37 -53.93
C TYR A 49 -38.03 -14.21 -53.18
N VAL A 50 -37.12 -13.56 -52.47
CA VAL A 50 -36.06 -14.21 -51.67
C VAL A 50 -35.76 -13.35 -50.44
N GLU A 51 -35.64 -13.96 -49.27
CA GLU A 51 -35.29 -13.28 -48.01
C GLU A 51 -33.75 -13.15 -47.86
N ALA A 52 -33.30 -12.13 -47.13
CA ALA A 52 -31.90 -11.97 -46.80
C ALA A 52 -31.36 -13.18 -46.02
N GLY A 53 -30.27 -13.76 -46.50
CA GLY A 53 -29.64 -14.94 -45.92
C GLY A 53 -30.07 -16.27 -46.54
N ASP A 54 -31.06 -16.28 -47.43
CA ASP A 54 -31.45 -17.48 -48.17
C ASP A 54 -30.37 -17.95 -49.15
N GLU A 55 -30.34 -19.26 -49.38
CA GLU A 55 -29.40 -19.89 -50.30
C GLU A 55 -29.92 -19.85 -51.73
N LEU A 56 -29.05 -19.45 -52.68
CA LEU A 56 -29.36 -19.50 -54.10
C LEU A 56 -29.35 -20.95 -54.60
N THR A 57 -30.53 -21.44 -54.96
CA THR A 57 -30.78 -22.80 -55.42
C THR A 57 -31.30 -22.78 -56.85
N ALA A 58 -30.93 -23.80 -57.61
CA ALA A 58 -31.40 -24.01 -58.98
C ALA A 58 -31.76 -25.48 -59.19
N GLU A 59 -32.96 -25.75 -59.68
CA GLU A 59 -33.41 -27.06 -60.11
C GLU A 59 -33.50 -27.08 -61.64
N TYR A 60 -32.85 -28.06 -62.27
CA TYR A 60 -32.83 -28.22 -63.72
C TYR A 60 -33.58 -29.51 -64.12
N ASP A 61 -34.26 -29.50 -65.27
CA ASP A 61 -34.81 -30.72 -65.86
C ASP A 61 -33.72 -31.57 -66.54
N LYS A 62 -34.14 -32.72 -67.10
CA LYS A 62 -33.24 -33.64 -67.83
C LYS A 62 -32.67 -33.04 -69.12
N GLU A 63 -33.21 -31.92 -69.59
CA GLU A 63 -32.82 -31.21 -70.81
C GLU A 63 -31.96 -29.96 -70.50
N GLY A 64 -31.72 -29.66 -69.22
CA GLY A 64 -30.90 -28.55 -68.75
C GLY A 64 -31.64 -27.23 -68.61
N VAL A 65 -32.98 -27.24 -68.62
CA VAL A 65 -33.82 -26.05 -68.43
C VAL A 65 -34.09 -25.84 -66.95
N LEU A 66 -33.96 -24.59 -66.48
CA LEU A 66 -34.23 -24.20 -65.09
C LEU A 66 -35.75 -24.34 -64.80
N ILE A 67 -36.12 -25.30 -63.97
CA ILE A 67 -37.51 -25.67 -63.67
C ILE A 67 -38.00 -25.21 -62.29
N GLY A 68 -37.11 -24.93 -61.34
CA GLY A 68 -37.44 -24.47 -60.00
C GLY A 68 -36.23 -23.90 -59.24
N GLY A 69 -36.45 -23.45 -58.00
CA GLY A 69 -35.43 -22.85 -57.13
C GLY A 69 -35.43 -21.33 -57.15
N THR A 70 -34.77 -20.72 -56.15
CA THR A 70 -34.76 -19.27 -55.94
C THR A 70 -34.20 -18.49 -57.13
N LEU A 71 -33.30 -19.09 -57.91
CA LEU A 71 -32.76 -18.46 -59.13
C LEU A 71 -33.79 -18.36 -60.27
N LYS A 72 -34.77 -19.27 -60.33
CA LYS A 72 -35.84 -19.22 -61.34
C LYS A 72 -36.84 -18.12 -61.01
N ASP A 73 -37.23 -18.02 -59.75
CA ASP A 73 -38.16 -16.99 -59.28
C ASP A 73 -37.59 -15.58 -59.52
N LEU A 74 -36.28 -15.40 -59.30
CA LEU A 74 -35.59 -14.14 -59.60
C LEU A 74 -35.46 -13.86 -61.11
N ALA A 75 -35.24 -14.90 -61.94
CA ALA A 75 -35.16 -14.76 -63.39
C ALA A 75 -36.52 -14.45 -64.03
N ASP A 76 -37.60 -15.10 -63.58
CA ASP A 76 -38.97 -14.85 -64.02
C ASP A 76 -39.46 -13.45 -63.60
N ALA A 77 -38.94 -12.93 -62.48
CA ALA A 77 -39.17 -11.57 -62.01
C ALA A 77 -38.31 -10.50 -62.72
N GLY A 78 -37.34 -10.89 -63.57
CA GLY A 78 -36.49 -9.96 -64.32
C GLY A 78 -35.44 -9.23 -63.48
N VAL A 79 -34.91 -9.87 -62.43
CA VAL A 79 -33.88 -9.28 -61.56
C VAL A 79 -32.48 -9.47 -62.16
N ASP A 80 -31.82 -8.36 -62.52
CA ASP A 80 -30.49 -8.37 -63.15
C ASP A 80 -29.32 -8.29 -62.14
N GLU A 81 -29.56 -7.79 -60.92
CA GLU A 81 -28.53 -7.61 -59.89
C GLU A 81 -28.88 -8.34 -58.59
N ILE A 82 -28.05 -9.32 -58.21
CA ILE A 82 -28.22 -10.10 -56.97
C ILE A 82 -27.03 -9.82 -56.05
N PRO A 83 -27.20 -9.03 -54.97
CA PRO A 83 -26.14 -8.86 -53.99
C PRO A 83 -26.03 -10.12 -53.13
N VAL A 84 -24.82 -10.67 -53.06
CA VAL A 84 -24.52 -11.89 -52.30
C VAL A 84 -23.56 -11.60 -51.14
N LEU A 85 -23.65 -12.41 -50.09
CA LEU A 85 -22.71 -12.37 -48.96
C LEU A 85 -21.34 -12.93 -49.39
N ASP A 86 -20.27 -12.23 -49.03
CA ASP A 86 -18.88 -12.65 -49.30
C ASP A 86 -18.43 -13.72 -48.31
N ILE A 87 -18.98 -14.92 -48.46
CA ILE A 87 -18.68 -16.09 -47.63
C ILE A 87 -17.95 -17.11 -48.51
N ASP A 88 -16.71 -17.43 -48.14
CA ASP A 88 -15.89 -18.44 -48.82
C ASP A 88 -15.70 -19.73 -48.00
N ASN A 89 -16.13 -19.74 -46.73
CA ASN A 89 -15.96 -20.82 -45.75
C ASN A 89 -14.49 -21.23 -45.49
N VAL A 90 -13.53 -20.43 -45.94
CA VAL A 90 -12.08 -20.67 -45.79
C VAL A 90 -11.43 -19.52 -45.02
N ASN A 91 -11.62 -18.28 -45.47
CA ASN A 91 -11.14 -17.07 -44.79
C ASN A 91 -12.29 -16.30 -44.11
N VAL A 92 -13.53 -16.47 -44.57
CA VAL A 92 -14.73 -15.82 -44.04
C VAL A 92 -15.83 -16.85 -43.82
N GLY A 93 -16.20 -17.07 -42.57
CA GLY A 93 -17.24 -18.02 -42.18
C GLY A 93 -18.67 -17.45 -42.19
N ALA A 94 -19.66 -18.32 -42.41
CA ALA A 94 -21.09 -17.97 -42.39
C ALA A 94 -21.69 -17.78 -40.97
N TYR A 95 -20.94 -17.29 -39.99
CA TYR A 95 -21.32 -17.33 -38.57
C TYR A 95 -22.59 -16.53 -38.28
N ILE A 96 -22.62 -15.24 -38.63
CA ILE A 96 -23.77 -14.35 -38.38
C ILE A 96 -25.01 -14.82 -39.15
N ARG A 97 -24.85 -15.22 -40.41
CA ARG A 97 -25.95 -15.76 -41.22
C ARG A 97 -26.59 -16.98 -40.57
N ASN A 98 -25.78 -17.94 -40.12
CA ASN A 98 -26.28 -19.15 -39.47
C ASN A 98 -26.95 -18.84 -38.13
N THR A 99 -26.48 -17.83 -37.39
CA THR A 99 -27.14 -17.35 -36.17
C THR A 99 -28.49 -16.73 -36.48
N MET A 100 -28.59 -15.84 -37.48
CA MET A 100 -29.84 -15.21 -37.90
C MET A 100 -30.86 -16.24 -38.38
N ALA A 101 -30.43 -17.26 -39.12
CA ALA A 101 -31.31 -18.34 -39.58
C ALA A 101 -31.87 -19.21 -38.44
N GLN A 102 -31.21 -19.24 -37.28
CA GLN A 102 -31.69 -19.94 -36.07
C GLN A 102 -32.51 -19.06 -35.15
N ASP A 103 -32.40 -17.72 -35.27
CA ASP A 103 -33.15 -16.79 -34.45
C ASP A 103 -34.63 -16.83 -34.82
N LYS A 104 -35.49 -16.83 -33.80
CA LYS A 104 -36.95 -16.85 -33.96
C LYS A 104 -37.55 -15.45 -33.90
N ASN A 105 -36.76 -14.46 -33.47
CA ASN A 105 -37.20 -13.09 -33.31
C ASN A 105 -37.09 -12.35 -34.65
N LEU A 106 -38.22 -11.84 -35.13
CA LEU A 106 -38.30 -11.13 -36.43
C LEU A 106 -38.25 -9.62 -36.27
N ASN A 107 -38.44 -9.11 -35.05
CA ASN A 107 -38.48 -7.68 -34.78
C ASN A 107 -37.94 -7.35 -33.38
N ARG A 108 -37.66 -6.06 -33.16
CA ARG A 108 -37.12 -5.55 -31.89
C ARG A 108 -37.97 -5.92 -30.68
N ASP A 109 -39.29 -5.85 -30.80
CA ASP A 109 -40.20 -6.09 -29.67
C ASP A 109 -40.14 -7.55 -29.22
N THR A 110 -40.20 -8.50 -30.16
CA THR A 110 -40.06 -9.93 -29.87
C THR A 110 -38.71 -10.24 -29.22
N ALA A 111 -37.62 -9.66 -29.73
CA ALA A 111 -36.28 -9.80 -29.13
C ALA A 111 -36.22 -9.24 -27.70
N LEU A 112 -36.79 -8.05 -27.45
CA LEU A 112 -36.82 -7.44 -26.12
C LEU A 112 -37.64 -8.30 -25.13
N LEU A 113 -38.79 -8.83 -25.55
CA LEU A 113 -39.62 -9.70 -24.72
C LEU A 113 -38.88 -10.98 -24.34
N ASP A 114 -38.11 -11.56 -25.26
CA ASP A 114 -37.30 -12.74 -24.99
C ASP A 114 -36.11 -12.45 -24.07
N ILE A 115 -35.41 -11.32 -24.26
CA ILE A 115 -34.38 -10.85 -23.31
C ILE A 115 -34.97 -10.68 -21.90
N TYR A 116 -36.16 -10.09 -21.79
CA TYR A 116 -36.84 -9.91 -20.51
C TYR A 116 -37.16 -11.26 -19.84
N ARG A 117 -37.66 -12.24 -20.59
CA ARG A 117 -37.97 -13.58 -20.08
C ARG A 117 -36.74 -14.30 -19.53
N VAL A 118 -35.59 -14.12 -20.17
CA VAL A 118 -34.32 -14.70 -19.71
C VAL A 118 -33.84 -14.03 -18.42
N MET A 119 -33.90 -12.70 -18.35
CA MET A 119 -33.44 -11.94 -17.20
C MET A 119 -34.38 -12.05 -15.99
N ARG A 120 -35.69 -12.18 -16.23
CA ARG A 120 -36.74 -12.27 -15.19
C ARG A 120 -37.68 -13.44 -15.49
N PRO A 121 -37.23 -14.69 -15.23
CA PRO A 121 -38.06 -15.86 -15.47
C PRO A 121 -39.28 -15.84 -14.55
N GLY A 122 -40.47 -15.85 -15.16
CA GLY A 122 -41.76 -15.94 -14.45
C GLY A 122 -42.57 -14.64 -14.35
N GLU A 123 -41.98 -13.48 -14.69
CA GLU A 123 -42.74 -12.23 -14.84
C GLU A 123 -43.32 -12.11 -16.27
N PRO A 124 -44.61 -11.76 -16.44
CA PRO A 124 -45.17 -11.55 -17.77
C PRO A 124 -44.51 -10.34 -18.44
N PRO A 125 -43.88 -10.51 -19.62
CA PRO A 125 -43.15 -9.42 -20.26
C PRO A 125 -44.12 -8.47 -20.97
N THR A 126 -43.95 -7.16 -20.79
CA THR A 126 -44.55 -6.11 -21.63
C THR A 126 -43.46 -5.40 -22.42
N VAL A 127 -43.78 -4.88 -23.60
CA VAL A 127 -42.78 -4.21 -24.46
C VAL A 127 -42.17 -3.00 -23.74
N GLU A 128 -42.97 -2.23 -23.01
CA GLU A 128 -42.51 -1.09 -22.22
C GLU A 128 -41.55 -1.50 -21.11
N ALA A 129 -41.89 -2.53 -20.31
CA ALA A 129 -41.04 -3.02 -19.24
C ALA A 129 -39.74 -3.63 -19.78
N ALA A 130 -39.83 -4.33 -20.91
CA ALA A 130 -38.68 -4.93 -21.59
C ALA A 130 -37.72 -3.88 -22.15
N SER A 131 -38.24 -2.85 -22.83
CA SER A 131 -37.43 -1.73 -23.32
C SER A 131 -36.76 -1.00 -22.17
N ALA A 132 -37.52 -0.64 -21.11
CA ALA A 132 -36.97 0.05 -19.95
C ALA A 132 -35.88 -0.77 -19.25
N LEU A 133 -36.07 -2.09 -19.11
CA LEU A 133 -35.05 -2.98 -18.55
C LEU A 133 -33.78 -2.97 -19.40
N PHE A 134 -33.92 -3.12 -20.71
CA PHE A 134 -32.78 -3.15 -21.64
C PHE A 134 -31.99 -1.84 -21.63
N ASP A 135 -32.69 -0.70 -21.66
CA ASP A 135 -32.08 0.63 -21.58
C ASP A 135 -31.29 0.80 -20.27
N THR A 136 -31.90 0.35 -19.16
CA THR A 136 -31.28 0.40 -17.82
C THR A 136 -30.03 -0.48 -17.71
N LEU A 137 -29.91 -1.55 -18.50
CA LEU A 137 -28.80 -2.51 -18.40
C LEU A 137 -27.48 -1.95 -18.95
N PHE A 138 -27.52 -1.19 -20.04
CA PHE A 138 -26.29 -0.81 -20.77
C PHE A 138 -26.18 0.68 -21.10
N PHE A 139 -27.32 1.39 -21.18
CA PHE A 139 -27.39 2.77 -21.68
C PHE A 139 -27.66 3.81 -20.59
N ASP A 140 -28.09 3.37 -19.40
CA ASP A 140 -28.31 4.22 -18.23
C ASP A 140 -27.01 4.44 -17.43
N SER A 141 -26.59 5.71 -17.35
CA SER A 141 -25.39 6.14 -16.61
C SER A 141 -25.45 5.95 -15.09
N GLU A 142 -26.63 5.81 -14.49
CA GLU A 142 -26.77 5.52 -13.06
C GLU A 142 -26.44 4.06 -12.73
N ARG A 143 -26.67 3.16 -13.70
CA ARG A 143 -26.61 1.70 -13.52
C ARG A 143 -25.40 1.07 -14.18
N TYR A 144 -24.95 1.63 -15.29
CA TYR A 144 -23.84 1.11 -16.08
C TYR A 144 -22.76 2.17 -16.26
N ASP A 145 -21.52 1.81 -15.91
CA ASP A 145 -20.37 2.70 -15.98
C ASP A 145 -19.12 1.90 -16.32
N LEU A 146 -18.61 2.03 -17.55
CA LEU A 146 -17.33 1.43 -17.97
C LEU A 146 -16.13 2.01 -17.22
N SER A 147 -16.29 3.15 -16.54
CA SER A 147 -15.25 4.09 -16.17
C SER A 147 -14.46 4.62 -17.37
N ALA A 148 -13.71 5.71 -17.17
CA ALA A 148 -12.81 6.24 -18.21
C ALA A 148 -11.80 5.17 -18.68
N VAL A 149 -11.32 4.32 -17.76
CA VAL A 149 -10.35 3.26 -18.06
C VAL A 149 -10.94 2.19 -18.98
N GLY A 150 -12.17 1.75 -18.71
CA GLY A 150 -12.83 0.73 -19.54
C GLY A 150 -13.11 1.25 -20.94
N ARG A 151 -13.52 2.53 -21.07
CA ARG A 151 -13.71 3.20 -22.35
C ARG A 151 -12.41 3.29 -23.14
N VAL A 152 -11.33 3.82 -22.56
CA VAL A 152 -10.00 3.89 -23.20
C VAL A 152 -9.55 2.51 -23.69
N LYS A 153 -9.70 1.48 -22.85
CA LYS A 153 -9.29 0.11 -23.21
C LYS A 153 -10.10 -0.45 -24.38
N MET A 154 -11.41 -0.27 -24.36
CA MET A 154 -12.27 -0.72 -25.45
C MET A 154 -11.94 0.01 -26.75
N ASN A 155 -11.73 1.33 -26.68
CA ASN A 155 -11.32 2.15 -27.82
C ASN A 155 -9.99 1.69 -28.41
N MET A 156 -8.98 1.43 -27.57
CA MET A 156 -7.68 0.94 -28.01
C MET A 156 -7.76 -0.45 -28.64
N ARG A 157 -8.59 -1.35 -28.09
CA ARG A 157 -8.69 -2.74 -28.57
C ARG A 157 -9.49 -2.89 -29.86
N LEU A 158 -10.52 -2.08 -30.03
CA LEU A 158 -11.46 -2.12 -31.16
C LEU A 158 -11.22 -0.99 -32.18
N ALA A 159 -10.20 -0.16 -31.97
CA ALA A 159 -9.89 1.02 -32.78
C ALA A 159 -11.11 1.96 -32.94
N LEU A 160 -11.70 2.37 -31.81
CA LEU A 160 -12.85 3.28 -31.76
C LEU A 160 -12.43 4.69 -31.34
N ASP A 161 -13.04 5.72 -31.93
CA ASP A 161 -12.72 7.14 -31.69
C ASP A 161 -13.65 7.83 -30.67
N ALA A 162 -14.24 7.08 -29.74
CA ALA A 162 -15.17 7.65 -28.75
C ALA A 162 -14.43 8.43 -27.65
N GLU A 163 -15.01 9.51 -27.13
CA GLU A 163 -14.41 10.22 -25.99
C GLU A 163 -14.40 9.38 -24.70
N ASP A 164 -13.38 9.56 -23.87
CA ASP A 164 -13.23 8.93 -22.54
C ASP A 164 -14.38 9.27 -21.56
N THR A 165 -15.13 10.33 -21.86
CA THR A 165 -16.31 10.79 -21.10
C THR A 165 -17.53 9.90 -21.34
N GLN A 166 -17.58 9.19 -22.46
CA GLN A 166 -18.71 8.32 -22.81
C GLN A 166 -18.56 6.96 -22.10
N ARG A 167 -19.22 6.80 -20.95
CA ARG A 167 -19.05 5.62 -20.07
C ARG A 167 -20.11 4.54 -20.23
N THR A 168 -21.21 4.81 -20.92
CA THR A 168 -22.22 3.81 -21.28
C THR A 168 -21.85 3.14 -22.60
N LEU A 169 -22.43 1.97 -22.89
CA LEU A 169 -22.23 1.32 -24.19
C LEU A 169 -23.00 2.05 -25.29
N ARG A 170 -22.46 2.02 -26.50
CA ARG A 170 -23.14 2.45 -27.74
C ARG A 170 -23.43 1.23 -28.60
N SER A 171 -24.43 1.30 -29.46
CA SER A 171 -24.71 0.23 -30.42
C SER A 171 -23.50 -0.08 -31.32
N GLU A 172 -22.75 0.95 -31.71
CA GLU A 172 -21.50 0.83 -32.45
C GLU A 172 -20.45 -0.01 -31.71
N ASP A 173 -20.37 0.13 -30.38
CA ASP A 173 -19.41 -0.61 -29.56
C ASP A 173 -19.74 -2.12 -29.57
N ILE A 174 -21.03 -2.46 -29.47
CA ILE A 174 -21.50 -3.85 -29.49
C ILE A 174 -21.23 -4.49 -30.86
N VAL A 175 -21.52 -3.77 -31.94
CA VAL A 175 -21.26 -4.24 -33.31
C VAL A 175 -19.76 -4.43 -33.54
N ALA A 176 -18.92 -3.52 -33.07
CA ALA A 176 -17.47 -3.63 -33.17
C ALA A 176 -16.93 -4.85 -32.39
N CYS A 177 -17.47 -5.12 -31.19
CA CYS A 177 -17.15 -6.33 -30.43
C CYS A 177 -17.49 -7.60 -31.20
N ILE A 178 -18.69 -7.68 -31.80
CA ILE A 178 -19.12 -8.84 -32.59
C ILE A 178 -18.22 -9.01 -33.82
N LYS A 179 -17.90 -7.92 -34.51
CA LYS A 179 -16.99 -7.93 -35.66
C LYS A 179 -15.60 -8.46 -35.28
N ALA A 180 -15.02 -7.96 -34.20
CA ALA A 180 -13.71 -8.42 -33.72
C ALA A 180 -13.73 -9.91 -33.33
N LEU A 181 -14.82 -10.42 -32.75
CA LEU A 181 -14.99 -11.84 -32.44
C LEU A 181 -15.05 -12.71 -33.70
N VAL A 182 -15.73 -12.24 -34.75
CA VAL A 182 -15.79 -12.93 -36.05
C VAL A 182 -14.42 -12.93 -36.72
N GLU A 183 -13.73 -11.79 -36.77
CA GLU A 183 -12.38 -11.68 -37.33
C GLU A 183 -11.38 -12.60 -36.62
N LEU A 184 -11.44 -12.69 -35.28
CA LEU A 184 -10.64 -13.64 -34.51
C LEU A 184 -10.94 -15.09 -34.87
N ARG A 185 -12.21 -15.42 -35.15
CA ARG A 185 -12.61 -16.77 -35.54
C ARG A 185 -12.14 -17.11 -36.96
N ASP A 186 -12.11 -16.13 -37.84
CA ASP A 186 -11.54 -16.18 -39.19
C ASP A 186 -9.98 -16.21 -39.16
N GLY A 187 -9.36 -16.15 -37.98
CA GLY A 187 -7.91 -16.22 -37.79
C GLY A 187 -7.18 -14.90 -37.99
N GLN A 188 -7.91 -13.78 -38.02
CA GLN A 188 -7.36 -12.43 -38.12
C GLN A 188 -7.23 -11.81 -36.72
N GLY A 189 -6.00 -11.57 -36.30
CA GLY A 189 -5.66 -10.98 -34.99
C GLY A 189 -5.23 -12.01 -33.94
N GLU A 190 -4.95 -11.52 -32.74
CA GLU A 190 -4.47 -12.33 -31.61
C GLU A 190 -5.48 -12.32 -30.45
N VAL A 191 -5.50 -13.42 -29.70
CA VAL A 191 -6.32 -13.55 -28.49
C VAL A 191 -5.66 -12.80 -27.34
N ASP A 192 -6.47 -12.07 -26.58
CA ASP A 192 -5.96 -11.29 -25.44
C ASP A 192 -5.51 -12.22 -24.29
N ASP A 193 -4.31 -11.96 -23.76
CA ASP A 193 -3.81 -12.64 -22.56
C ASP A 193 -4.27 -11.91 -21.27
N ILE A 194 -4.96 -12.64 -20.39
CA ILE A 194 -5.49 -12.14 -19.12
C ILE A 194 -4.37 -11.82 -18.12
N ASP A 195 -3.22 -12.49 -18.22
CA ASP A 195 -2.06 -12.32 -17.32
C ASP A 195 -1.19 -11.12 -17.68
N HIS A 196 -1.29 -10.64 -18.92
CA HIS A 196 -0.61 -9.46 -19.40
C HIS A 196 -0.94 -8.23 -18.52
N LEU A 197 0.07 -7.52 -18.00
CA LEU A 197 -0.15 -6.34 -17.12
C LEU A 197 -0.84 -5.16 -17.81
N GLY A 198 -0.91 -5.16 -19.14
CA GLY A 198 -1.78 -4.24 -19.87
C GLY A 198 -3.27 -4.51 -19.61
N ASN A 199 -3.67 -5.72 -19.25
CA ASN A 199 -5.06 -6.11 -19.01
C ASN A 199 -5.42 -6.19 -17.52
N ARG A 200 -4.42 -5.97 -16.65
CA ARG A 200 -4.57 -5.90 -15.20
C ARG A 200 -4.30 -4.48 -14.73
N ARG A 201 -5.11 -3.98 -13.79
CA ARG A 201 -4.90 -2.67 -13.19
C ARG A 201 -4.85 -2.76 -11.67
N VAL A 202 -4.04 -1.89 -11.07
CA VAL A 202 -3.98 -1.69 -9.64
C VAL A 202 -5.07 -0.71 -9.24
N ARG A 203 -5.94 -1.11 -8.31
CA ARG A 203 -6.90 -0.21 -7.68
C ARG A 203 -6.27 0.41 -6.45
N SER A 204 -6.31 1.74 -6.38
CA SER A 204 -5.80 2.47 -5.20
C SER A 204 -6.82 2.46 -4.06
N VAL A 205 -6.37 2.78 -2.85
CA VAL A 205 -7.26 2.95 -1.69
C VAL A 205 -8.33 4.02 -1.95
N GLY A 206 -7.95 5.10 -2.66
CA GLY A 206 -8.88 6.17 -3.02
C GLY A 206 -10.03 5.68 -3.89
N GLU A 207 -9.75 4.91 -4.95
CA GLU A 207 -10.77 4.35 -5.85
C GLU A 207 -11.69 3.35 -5.12
N LEU A 208 -11.12 2.47 -4.28
CA LEU A 208 -11.91 1.51 -3.52
C LEU A 208 -12.82 2.21 -2.50
N MET A 209 -12.29 3.24 -1.82
CA MET A 209 -13.04 4.03 -0.85
C MET A 209 -14.13 4.86 -1.53
N GLU A 210 -13.85 5.46 -2.68
CA GLU A 210 -14.83 6.19 -3.49
C GLU A 210 -16.01 5.30 -3.85
N ASN A 211 -15.76 4.07 -4.31
CA ASN A 211 -16.81 3.11 -4.64
C ASN A 211 -17.69 2.77 -3.42
N GLN A 212 -17.09 2.50 -2.26
CA GLN A 212 -17.85 2.22 -1.04
C GLN A 212 -18.61 3.45 -0.54
N TYR A 213 -18.02 4.64 -0.66
CA TYR A 213 -18.68 5.88 -0.32
C TYR A 213 -19.87 6.17 -1.24
N ARG A 214 -19.73 5.92 -2.55
CA ARG A 214 -20.82 6.02 -3.54
C ARG A 214 -21.98 5.10 -3.19
N VAL A 215 -21.72 3.85 -2.76
CA VAL A 215 -22.75 2.94 -2.25
C VAL A 215 -23.46 3.53 -1.01
N GLY A 216 -22.71 4.15 -0.10
CA GLY A 216 -23.24 4.86 1.07
C GLY A 216 -24.15 6.04 0.67
N LEU A 217 -23.74 6.82 -0.34
CA LEU A 217 -24.53 7.93 -0.88
C LEU A 217 -25.80 7.46 -1.58
N LEU A 218 -25.75 6.39 -2.38
CA LEU A 218 -26.95 5.82 -3.03
C LEU A 218 -27.99 5.36 -2.01
N ARG A 219 -27.55 4.79 -0.86
CA ARG A 219 -28.46 4.45 0.25
C ARG A 219 -29.08 5.70 0.88
N MET A 220 -28.27 6.75 1.06
CA MET A 220 -28.74 8.03 1.59
C MET A 220 -29.73 8.70 0.64
N GLU A 221 -29.45 8.71 -0.66
CA GLU A 221 -30.30 9.27 -1.70
C GLU A 221 -31.68 8.61 -1.71
N ARG A 222 -31.74 7.27 -1.64
CA ARG A 222 -33.02 6.54 -1.53
C ARG A 222 -33.83 6.96 -0.32
N ALA A 223 -33.19 7.06 0.85
CA ALA A 223 -33.84 7.48 2.08
C ALA A 223 -34.32 8.94 2.01
N ILE A 224 -33.55 9.83 1.37
CA ILE A 224 -33.95 11.22 1.14
C ILE A 224 -35.14 11.27 0.18
N ARG A 225 -35.10 10.52 -0.93
CA ARG A 225 -36.19 10.47 -1.92
C ARG A 225 -37.50 9.99 -1.29
N GLU A 226 -37.45 8.95 -0.46
CA GLU A 226 -38.60 8.43 0.29
C GLU A 226 -39.15 9.44 1.31
N ARG A 227 -38.27 10.13 2.05
CA ARG A 227 -38.66 11.21 2.98
C ARG A 227 -39.25 12.41 2.25
N MET A 228 -38.68 12.82 1.12
CA MET A 228 -39.19 13.93 0.33
C MET A 228 -40.57 13.65 -0.25
N SER A 229 -40.90 12.39 -0.56
CA SER A 229 -42.25 12.02 -1.01
C SER A 229 -43.29 12.06 0.12
N SER A 230 -42.86 12.00 1.38
CA SER A 230 -43.75 11.86 2.55
C SER A 230 -43.89 13.12 3.40
N VAL A 231 -43.02 14.12 3.25
CA VAL A 231 -43.02 15.33 4.10
C VAL A 231 -43.36 16.58 3.28
N GLU A 232 -44.13 17.50 3.89
CA GLU A 232 -44.44 18.81 3.32
C GLU A 232 -43.18 19.69 3.26
N ILE A 233 -42.86 20.22 2.07
CA ILE A 233 -41.59 20.87 1.76
C ILE A 233 -41.37 22.17 2.57
N ASP A 234 -42.44 22.85 2.98
CA ASP A 234 -42.37 24.20 3.55
C ASP A 234 -41.71 24.27 4.94
N ASN A 235 -41.68 23.16 5.70
CA ASN A 235 -41.19 23.14 7.09
C ASN A 235 -39.90 22.34 7.30
N VAL A 236 -39.34 21.72 6.25
CA VAL A 236 -38.21 20.79 6.39
C VAL A 236 -36.90 21.48 6.02
N MET A 237 -35.92 21.44 6.92
CA MET A 237 -34.57 21.88 6.60
C MET A 237 -33.75 20.71 6.02
N PRO A 238 -32.79 20.97 5.11
CA PRO A 238 -31.97 19.90 4.51
C PRO A 238 -31.27 18.98 5.52
N GLN A 239 -30.86 19.51 6.68
CA GLN A 239 -30.25 18.74 7.76
C GLN A 239 -31.18 17.65 8.34
N ASP A 240 -32.50 17.82 8.24
CA ASP A 240 -33.47 16.84 8.75
C ASP A 240 -33.65 15.66 7.79
N LEU A 241 -33.35 15.86 6.51
CA LEU A 241 -33.38 14.84 5.47
C LEU A 241 -32.09 14.02 5.44
N ILE A 242 -30.95 14.65 5.77
CA ILE A 242 -29.63 14.03 5.66
C ILE A 242 -29.32 13.21 6.91
N ASN A 243 -29.23 11.89 6.73
CA ASN A 243 -28.69 10.99 7.75
C ASN A 243 -27.27 10.55 7.35
N ALA A 244 -26.26 10.93 8.15
CA ALA A 244 -24.87 10.57 7.89
C ALA A 244 -24.54 9.08 8.20
N LYS A 245 -25.39 8.37 8.95
CA LYS A 245 -25.11 6.99 9.39
C LYS A 245 -24.84 6.01 8.25
N PRO A 246 -25.61 5.96 7.14
CA PRO A 246 -25.34 5.03 6.05
C PRO A 246 -23.97 5.25 5.38
N ALA A 247 -23.58 6.51 5.16
CA ALA A 247 -22.28 6.84 4.58
C ALA A 247 -21.13 6.51 5.54
N ALA A 248 -21.26 6.89 6.82
CA ALA A 248 -20.26 6.59 7.84
C ALA A 248 -20.13 5.06 8.08
N ALA A 249 -21.23 4.31 8.01
CA ALA A 249 -21.22 2.85 8.13
C ALA A 249 -20.47 2.19 6.98
N ALA A 250 -20.71 2.61 5.73
CA ALA A 250 -19.98 2.11 4.57
C ALA A 250 -18.45 2.34 4.69
N VAL A 251 -18.04 3.51 5.18
CA VAL A 251 -16.61 3.79 5.42
C VAL A 251 -16.04 2.91 6.54
N ARG A 252 -16.76 2.77 7.66
CA ARG A 252 -16.32 1.91 8.78
C ARG A 252 -16.23 0.44 8.38
N GLU A 253 -17.18 -0.05 7.59
CA GLU A 253 -17.17 -1.42 7.06
C GLU A 253 -15.94 -1.63 6.17
N PHE A 254 -15.65 -0.70 5.26
CA PHE A 254 -14.45 -0.78 4.42
C PHE A 254 -13.15 -0.88 5.23
N PHE A 255 -12.94 0.00 6.22
CA PHE A 255 -11.70 -0.05 7.02
C PHE A 255 -11.69 -1.16 8.08
N GLY A 256 -12.85 -1.63 8.53
CA GLY A 256 -12.96 -2.59 9.61
C GLY A 256 -12.97 -4.06 9.18
N SER A 257 -13.64 -4.40 8.07
CA SER A 257 -13.88 -5.79 7.67
C SER A 257 -13.32 -6.16 6.29
N SER A 258 -12.83 -5.19 5.51
CA SER A 258 -12.24 -5.48 4.20
C SER A 258 -10.99 -6.35 4.33
N GLN A 259 -10.87 -7.36 3.47
CA GLN A 259 -9.67 -8.20 3.38
C GLN A 259 -8.41 -7.40 3.01
N LEU A 260 -8.57 -6.23 2.39
CA LEU A 260 -7.46 -5.34 2.01
C LEU A 260 -7.08 -4.36 3.13
N SER A 261 -7.94 -4.19 4.15
CA SER A 261 -7.63 -3.40 5.34
C SER A 261 -7.05 -4.32 6.40
N GLN A 262 -5.72 -4.45 6.40
CA GLN A 262 -4.99 -5.35 7.30
C GLN A 262 -4.17 -4.55 8.31
N PHE A 263 -3.91 -5.14 9.47
CA PHE A 263 -2.94 -4.57 10.40
C PHE A 263 -1.58 -4.47 9.72
N MET A 264 -0.95 -3.31 9.87
CA MET A 264 0.35 -3.08 9.26
C MET A 264 1.41 -3.98 9.91
N ASP A 265 2.14 -4.74 9.09
CA ASP A 265 3.38 -5.39 9.46
C ASP A 265 4.42 -4.32 9.87
N GLN A 266 4.66 -4.20 11.18
CA GLN A 266 5.56 -3.24 11.82
C GLN A 266 6.60 -3.97 12.69
N THR A 267 7.11 -5.09 12.20
CA THR A 267 8.24 -5.77 12.85
C THR A 267 9.51 -4.93 12.71
N ASN A 268 9.79 -4.43 11.51
CA ASN A 268 10.94 -3.57 11.21
C ASN A 268 10.60 -2.60 10.05
N PRO A 269 11.46 -1.59 9.79
CA PRO A 269 11.18 -0.58 8.76
C PRO A 269 11.00 -1.16 7.33
N LEU A 270 11.74 -2.22 6.98
CA LEU A 270 11.61 -2.87 5.68
C LEU A 270 10.25 -3.57 5.53
N SER A 271 9.78 -4.23 6.58
CA SER A 271 8.47 -4.87 6.64
C SER A 271 7.35 -3.87 6.39
N GLU A 272 7.45 -2.67 6.98
CA GLU A 272 6.49 -1.59 6.77
C GLU A 272 6.49 -1.08 5.32
N VAL A 273 7.66 -0.80 4.74
CA VAL A 273 7.77 -0.31 3.36
C VAL A 273 7.27 -1.33 2.36
N THR A 274 7.66 -2.60 2.51
CA THR A 274 7.24 -3.68 1.62
C THR A 274 5.74 -3.96 1.73
N HIS A 275 5.15 -3.85 2.94
CA HIS A 275 3.72 -4.03 3.12
C HIS A 275 2.91 -2.92 2.43
N LYS A 276 3.35 -1.67 2.51
CA LYS A 276 2.72 -0.53 1.80
C LYS A 276 2.81 -0.65 0.27
N ARG A 277 3.83 -1.35 -0.24
CA ARG A 277 4.07 -1.57 -1.67
C ARG A 277 3.57 -2.93 -2.19
N ARG A 278 2.80 -3.66 -1.38
CA ARG A 278 2.27 -4.98 -1.69
C ARG A 278 1.08 -4.89 -2.64
N LEU A 279 1.08 -5.73 -3.67
CA LEU A 279 -0.02 -5.93 -4.61
C LEU A 279 -0.75 -7.23 -4.27
N SER A 280 -2.08 -7.21 -4.30
CA SER A 280 -2.93 -8.37 -4.04
C SER A 280 -3.91 -8.58 -5.18
N ALA A 281 -3.91 -9.78 -5.75
CA ALA A 281 -4.95 -10.24 -6.68
C ALA A 281 -6.24 -10.68 -5.96
N LEU A 282 -6.18 -10.82 -4.63
CA LEU A 282 -7.31 -11.17 -3.76
C LEU A 282 -8.10 -9.91 -3.36
N GLY A 283 -9.40 -10.06 -3.11
CA GLY A 283 -10.27 -9.01 -2.58
C GLY A 283 -11.52 -8.76 -3.46
N PRO A 284 -12.32 -7.73 -3.14
CA PRO A 284 -13.54 -7.43 -3.88
C PRO A 284 -13.24 -7.05 -5.34
N GLY A 285 -13.80 -7.82 -6.27
CA GLY A 285 -13.55 -7.68 -7.72
C GLY A 285 -12.26 -8.33 -8.21
N GLY A 286 -11.52 -9.03 -7.34
CA GLY A 286 -10.36 -9.85 -7.67
C GLY A 286 -10.68 -11.35 -7.69
N LEU A 287 -9.64 -12.17 -7.59
CA LEU A 287 -9.74 -13.63 -7.57
C LEU A 287 -9.92 -14.15 -6.15
N THR A 288 -10.53 -15.33 -6.03
CA THR A 288 -10.47 -16.13 -4.81
C THR A 288 -9.36 -17.17 -4.93
N ARG A 289 -8.80 -17.61 -3.80
CA ARG A 289 -7.70 -18.59 -3.77
C ARG A 289 -8.01 -19.89 -4.52
N GLU A 290 -9.27 -20.34 -4.46
CA GLU A 290 -9.75 -21.58 -5.08
C GLU A 290 -9.96 -21.44 -6.60
N ARG A 291 -10.29 -20.24 -7.07
CA ARG A 291 -10.48 -19.97 -8.51
C ARG A 291 -9.19 -19.59 -9.23
N ALA A 292 -8.14 -19.26 -8.48
CA ALA A 292 -6.84 -18.91 -9.04
C ALA A 292 -6.11 -20.16 -9.56
N GLY A 293 -6.11 -20.33 -10.88
CA GLY A 293 -5.34 -21.35 -11.59
C GLY A 293 -3.83 -21.15 -11.51
N PHE A 294 -3.09 -22.02 -12.21
CA PHE A 294 -1.63 -21.95 -12.28
C PHE A 294 -1.14 -20.72 -13.05
N GLU A 295 -1.76 -20.42 -14.19
CA GLU A 295 -1.38 -19.33 -15.12
C GLU A 295 -1.28 -17.98 -14.40
N VAL A 296 -2.29 -17.63 -13.59
CA VAL A 296 -2.32 -16.36 -12.85
C VAL A 296 -1.25 -16.24 -11.77
N ARG A 297 -0.72 -17.38 -11.28
CA ARG A 297 0.32 -17.41 -10.25
C ARG A 297 1.72 -17.36 -10.84
N ASP A 298 1.85 -17.65 -12.13
CA ASP A 298 3.14 -17.72 -12.79
C ASP A 298 3.69 -16.31 -13.10
N VAL A 299 4.97 -16.24 -13.41
CA VAL A 299 5.65 -14.99 -13.73
C VAL A 299 5.48 -14.70 -15.22
N HIS A 300 4.73 -13.65 -15.55
CA HIS A 300 4.58 -13.17 -16.92
C HIS A 300 5.72 -12.23 -17.33
N ALA A 301 6.12 -12.22 -18.61
CA ALA A 301 7.21 -11.38 -19.12
C ALA A 301 6.99 -9.88 -18.85
N THR A 302 5.74 -9.41 -18.88
CA THR A 302 5.40 -8.00 -18.57
C THR A 302 5.66 -7.58 -17.14
N HIS A 303 5.88 -8.53 -16.21
CA HIS A 303 6.25 -8.22 -14.83
C HIS A 303 7.59 -7.50 -14.75
N TYR A 304 8.45 -7.63 -15.77
CA TYR A 304 9.76 -6.99 -15.83
C TYR A 304 9.69 -5.49 -15.51
N GLY A 305 10.46 -5.06 -14.52
CA GLY A 305 10.52 -3.65 -14.09
C GLY A 305 9.28 -3.12 -13.35
N ARG A 306 8.20 -3.92 -13.23
CA ARG A 306 6.89 -3.49 -12.70
C ARG A 306 6.53 -4.22 -11.41
N MET A 307 6.68 -5.53 -11.40
CA MET A 307 6.36 -6.41 -10.29
C MET A 307 7.55 -7.33 -10.04
N CYS A 308 7.95 -7.47 -8.77
CA CYS A 308 9.09 -8.30 -8.43
C CYS A 308 8.75 -9.78 -8.63
N PRO A 309 9.56 -10.54 -9.41
CA PRO A 309 9.32 -11.97 -9.63
C PRO A 309 9.76 -12.84 -8.43
N ILE A 310 10.55 -12.29 -7.50
CA ILE A 310 11.15 -13.01 -6.38
C ILE A 310 10.33 -12.85 -5.08
N GLU A 311 9.86 -11.63 -4.78
CA GLU A 311 9.21 -11.33 -3.50
C GLU A 311 7.71 -11.68 -3.55
N THR A 312 7.40 -12.92 -3.17
CA THR A 312 6.04 -13.42 -2.95
C THR A 312 5.99 -14.31 -1.71
N PRO A 313 4.87 -14.37 -0.95
CA PRO A 313 4.75 -15.30 0.16
C PRO A 313 4.79 -16.76 -0.31
N GLU A 314 5.46 -17.61 0.48
CA GLU A 314 5.40 -19.07 0.28
C GLU A 314 3.99 -19.62 0.63
N GLY A 315 3.64 -20.76 0.03
CA GLY A 315 2.40 -21.49 0.34
C GLY A 315 1.20 -21.06 -0.52
N PRO A 316 -0.05 -21.10 0.01
CA PRO A 316 -1.26 -20.96 -0.81
C PRO A 316 -1.42 -19.63 -1.55
N ASN A 317 -0.69 -18.59 -1.14
CA ASN A 317 -0.77 -17.24 -1.72
C ASN A 317 0.35 -16.95 -2.74
N ILE A 318 1.20 -17.93 -3.08
CA ILE A 318 2.26 -17.76 -4.07
C ILE A 318 1.70 -17.22 -5.39
N GLY A 319 2.33 -16.16 -5.91
CA GLY A 319 1.93 -15.47 -7.14
C GLY A 319 0.69 -14.58 -7.03
N LEU A 320 -0.12 -14.72 -5.98
CA LEU A 320 -1.33 -13.90 -5.77
C LEU A 320 -1.05 -12.63 -4.96
N ILE A 321 0.03 -12.65 -4.20
CA ILE A 321 0.53 -11.49 -3.45
C ILE A 321 1.96 -11.26 -3.92
N ASN A 322 2.19 -10.11 -4.54
CA ASN A 322 3.49 -9.73 -5.07
C ASN A 322 3.88 -8.34 -4.57
N SER A 323 5.11 -7.94 -4.83
CA SER A 323 5.64 -6.63 -4.42
C SER A 323 5.89 -5.77 -5.65
N LEU A 324 5.61 -4.47 -5.57
CA LEU A 324 6.02 -3.52 -6.61
C LEU A 324 7.54 -3.52 -6.76
N ALA A 325 8.01 -3.49 -8.00
CA ALA A 325 9.44 -3.34 -8.27
C ALA A 325 9.95 -1.96 -7.83
N THR A 326 11.27 -1.79 -7.74
CA THR A 326 11.92 -0.63 -7.10
C THR A 326 11.50 0.70 -7.73
N PHE A 327 11.55 0.81 -9.06
CA PHE A 327 11.23 2.06 -9.78
C PHE A 327 9.82 2.09 -10.36
N ALA A 328 9.02 1.04 -10.17
CA ALA A 328 7.68 0.95 -10.70
C ALA A 328 6.77 2.04 -10.14
N ARG A 329 5.90 2.59 -11.00
CA ARG A 329 4.88 3.59 -10.63
C ARG A 329 3.52 3.16 -11.17
N VAL A 330 2.46 3.63 -10.53
CA VAL A 330 1.09 3.42 -11.01
C VAL A 330 0.62 4.72 -11.65
N ASN A 331 0.16 4.64 -12.89
CA ASN A 331 -0.32 5.80 -13.62
C ASN A 331 -1.75 6.19 -13.23
N LYS A 332 -2.27 7.29 -13.82
CA LYS A 332 -3.64 7.79 -13.53
C LYS A 332 -4.73 6.76 -13.81
N TYR A 333 -4.52 5.84 -14.74
CA TYR A 333 -5.48 4.81 -15.13
C TYR A 333 -5.34 3.51 -14.33
N GLY A 334 -4.36 3.43 -13.42
CA GLY A 334 -4.09 2.25 -12.60
C GLY A 334 -3.16 1.21 -13.24
N PHE A 335 -2.56 1.48 -14.39
CA PHE A 335 -1.56 0.58 -14.99
C PHE A 335 -0.17 0.82 -14.38
N ILE A 336 0.62 -0.24 -14.28
CA ILE A 336 1.98 -0.18 -13.75
C ILE A 336 2.94 0.17 -14.88
N GLU A 337 3.74 1.21 -14.65
CA GLU A 337 4.75 1.71 -15.57
C GLU A 337 6.14 1.54 -14.97
N THR A 338 7.13 1.42 -15.85
CA THR A 338 8.54 1.31 -15.48
C THR A 338 9.36 2.29 -16.32
N PRO A 339 10.45 2.87 -15.77
CA PRO A 339 11.21 3.87 -16.49
C PRO A 339 12.26 3.26 -17.44
N TYR A 340 12.44 3.90 -18.60
CA TYR A 340 13.44 3.58 -19.61
C TYR A 340 14.17 4.85 -20.06
N ARG A 341 15.45 4.71 -20.43
CA ARG A 341 16.21 5.79 -21.09
C ARG A 341 16.04 5.68 -22.59
N ILE A 342 15.86 6.81 -23.26
CA ILE A 342 15.70 6.85 -24.72
C ILE A 342 17.05 6.67 -25.40
N VAL A 343 17.06 5.84 -26.44
CA VAL A 343 18.19 5.70 -27.37
C VAL A 343 17.84 6.42 -28.66
N LYS A 344 18.71 7.33 -29.10
CA LYS A 344 18.58 8.04 -30.39
C LYS A 344 19.84 7.77 -31.20
N ASP A 345 19.68 7.23 -32.41
CA ASP A 345 20.78 6.93 -33.34
C ASP A 345 21.94 6.14 -32.69
N GLY A 346 21.60 5.13 -31.88
CA GLY A 346 22.56 4.27 -31.15
C GLY A 346 23.25 4.94 -29.95
N GLN A 347 22.86 6.16 -29.57
CA GLN A 347 23.32 6.87 -28.38
C GLN A 347 22.26 6.88 -27.28
N VAL A 348 22.64 6.43 -26.09
CA VAL A 348 21.78 6.44 -24.90
C VAL A 348 21.75 7.87 -24.32
N THR A 349 20.54 8.41 -24.16
CA THR A 349 20.31 9.74 -23.59
C THR A 349 19.96 9.67 -22.09
N ASP A 350 20.03 10.80 -21.39
CA ASP A 350 19.60 10.91 -19.98
C ASP A 350 18.08 11.18 -19.84
N GLU A 351 17.35 11.25 -20.94
CA GLU A 351 15.90 11.42 -20.94
C GLU A 351 15.22 10.10 -20.52
N VAL A 352 14.39 10.15 -19.46
CA VAL A 352 13.71 8.97 -18.89
C VAL A 352 12.22 9.04 -19.15
N HIS A 353 11.67 8.03 -19.83
CA HIS A 353 10.24 7.88 -20.10
C HIS A 353 9.66 6.68 -19.33
N TYR A 354 8.49 6.86 -18.72
CA TYR A 354 7.76 5.79 -18.05
C TYR A 354 6.79 5.15 -19.05
N LEU A 355 6.91 3.84 -19.25
CA LEU A 355 6.09 3.11 -20.22
C LEU A 355 5.25 2.03 -19.56
N SER A 356 4.00 1.94 -19.97
CA SER A 356 3.10 0.84 -19.63
C SER A 356 3.52 -0.45 -20.36
N ALA A 357 3.01 -1.60 -19.90
CA ALA A 357 3.32 -2.89 -20.54
C ALA A 357 2.93 -2.91 -22.03
N THR A 358 1.81 -2.29 -22.38
CA THR A 358 1.30 -2.23 -23.77
C THR A 358 2.16 -1.36 -24.68
N GLU A 359 2.73 -0.27 -24.14
CA GLU A 359 3.61 0.62 -24.89
C GLU A 359 5.00 0.00 -25.09
N GLU A 360 5.54 -0.64 -24.05
CA GLU A 360 6.84 -1.31 -24.12
C GLU A 360 6.91 -2.36 -25.25
N MET A 361 5.83 -3.11 -25.49
CA MET A 361 5.81 -4.16 -26.54
C MET A 361 6.16 -3.66 -27.94
N ARG A 362 5.92 -2.37 -28.23
CA ARG A 362 6.18 -1.76 -29.54
C ARG A 362 7.65 -1.41 -29.75
N HIS A 363 8.44 -1.39 -28.68
CA HIS A 363 9.82 -0.90 -28.69
C HIS A 363 10.82 -2.04 -28.48
N THR A 364 12.01 -1.86 -29.03
CA THR A 364 13.15 -2.76 -28.78
C THR A 364 13.96 -2.25 -27.61
N VAL A 365 13.98 -3.00 -26.50
CA VAL A 365 14.58 -2.57 -25.23
C VAL A 365 15.87 -3.32 -24.94
N ALA A 366 16.98 -2.60 -24.78
CA ALA A 366 18.28 -3.15 -24.36
C ALA A 366 18.37 -3.34 -22.84
N GLN A 367 19.19 -4.32 -22.43
CA GLN A 367 19.45 -4.62 -21.03
C GLN A 367 20.33 -3.56 -20.34
N ALA A 368 20.14 -3.38 -19.02
CA ALA A 368 20.90 -2.42 -18.22
C ALA A 368 22.43 -2.67 -18.17
N ASN A 369 22.87 -3.89 -18.46
CA ASN A 369 24.28 -4.32 -18.41
C ASN A 369 25.02 -4.11 -19.75
N ALA A 370 24.35 -3.56 -20.76
CA ALA A 370 24.96 -3.27 -22.05
C ALA A 370 26.16 -2.31 -21.87
N LYS A 371 27.30 -2.64 -22.50
CA LYS A 371 28.52 -1.84 -22.37
C LYS A 371 28.43 -0.59 -23.25
N LEU A 372 28.56 0.57 -22.62
CA LEU A 372 28.53 1.89 -23.27
C LEU A 372 29.92 2.55 -23.23
N ASP A 373 30.20 3.39 -24.21
CA ASP A 373 31.37 4.27 -24.21
C ASP A 373 31.13 5.54 -23.36
N GLN A 374 32.15 6.41 -23.25
CA GLN A 374 32.05 7.66 -22.48
C GLN A 374 31.05 8.66 -23.08
N SER A 375 30.68 8.51 -24.35
CA SER A 375 29.69 9.34 -25.03
C SER A 375 28.27 8.76 -24.95
N GLY A 376 28.10 7.58 -24.34
CA GLY A 376 26.83 6.89 -24.19
C GLY A 376 26.43 6.03 -25.40
N LYS A 377 27.34 5.72 -26.34
CA LYS A 377 27.07 4.81 -27.45
C LYS A 377 27.39 3.36 -27.10
N PHE A 378 26.70 2.42 -27.74
CA PHE A 378 26.97 0.99 -27.59
C PHE A 378 28.34 0.63 -28.15
N ILE A 379 29.13 -0.15 -27.38
CA ILE A 379 30.45 -0.64 -27.83
C ILE A 379 30.30 -1.81 -28.81
N SER A 380 29.27 -2.65 -28.62
CA SER A 380 28.99 -3.81 -29.47
C SER A 380 28.04 -3.44 -30.60
N ASP A 381 28.27 -3.99 -31.80
CA ASP A 381 27.37 -3.81 -32.95
C ASP A 381 26.02 -4.51 -32.75
N LEU A 382 26.03 -5.66 -32.05
CA LEU A 382 24.84 -6.40 -31.65
C LEU A 382 24.67 -6.32 -30.14
N VAL A 383 23.47 -5.91 -29.71
CA VAL A 383 23.11 -5.72 -28.30
C VAL A 383 22.03 -6.73 -27.92
N SER A 384 22.10 -7.27 -26.71
CA SER A 384 21.04 -8.13 -26.17
C SER A 384 19.82 -7.29 -25.85
N THR A 385 18.73 -7.56 -26.55
CA THR A 385 17.48 -6.81 -26.46
C THR A 385 16.30 -7.74 -26.17
N ARG A 386 15.19 -7.13 -25.75
CA ARG A 386 13.89 -7.77 -25.71
C ARG A 386 12.91 -6.97 -26.58
N GLN A 387 12.04 -7.68 -27.28
CA GLN A 387 10.92 -7.11 -28.00
C GLN A 387 9.73 -8.06 -27.88
N ASN A 388 8.57 -7.54 -27.48
CA ASN A 388 7.35 -8.33 -27.31
C ASN A 388 7.49 -9.58 -26.40
N GLY A 389 8.38 -9.54 -25.41
CA GLY A 389 8.65 -10.66 -24.50
C GLY A 389 9.74 -11.64 -24.98
N ASP A 390 10.13 -11.58 -26.25
CA ASP A 390 11.20 -12.42 -26.81
C ASP A 390 12.58 -11.77 -26.65
N TYR A 391 13.58 -12.60 -26.35
CA TYR A 391 14.97 -12.17 -26.24
C TYR A 391 15.70 -12.39 -27.56
N THR A 392 16.22 -11.31 -28.15
CA THR A 392 16.90 -11.33 -29.44
C THR A 392 18.17 -10.49 -29.39
N LEU A 393 19.07 -10.71 -30.35
CA LEU A 393 20.21 -9.83 -30.59
C LEU A 393 19.81 -8.85 -31.70
N ALA A 394 19.79 -7.56 -31.39
CA ALA A 394 19.43 -6.51 -32.34
C ALA A 394 20.64 -5.60 -32.64
N PRO A 395 20.74 -5.07 -33.87
CA PRO A 395 21.68 -3.99 -34.19
C PRO A 395 21.49 -2.78 -33.27
N ASN A 396 22.58 -2.12 -32.89
CA ASN A 396 22.55 -0.91 -32.05
C ASN A 396 21.65 0.22 -32.59
N GLU A 397 21.50 0.35 -33.90
CA GLU A 397 20.61 1.33 -34.56
C GLU A 397 19.12 1.05 -34.37
N SER A 398 18.74 -0.22 -34.15
CA SER A 398 17.35 -0.64 -33.95
C SER A 398 16.89 -0.60 -32.49
N VAL A 399 17.78 -0.24 -31.57
CA VAL A 399 17.45 -0.14 -30.14
C VAL A 399 16.78 1.20 -29.88
N ASP A 400 15.55 1.16 -29.37
CA ASP A 400 14.78 2.37 -29.04
C ASP A 400 15.02 2.83 -27.60
N LEU A 401 15.21 1.86 -26.69
CA LEU A 401 15.18 2.09 -25.25
C LEU A 401 16.24 1.24 -24.54
N ILE A 402 16.66 1.67 -23.35
CA ILE A 402 17.48 0.88 -22.44
C ILE A 402 16.98 1.01 -21.01
N ASP A 403 17.10 -0.07 -20.25
CA ASP A 403 16.84 -0.12 -18.82
C ASP A 403 17.63 0.95 -18.03
N VAL A 404 17.02 1.57 -17.02
CA VAL A 404 17.67 2.62 -16.20
C VAL A 404 18.69 2.03 -15.23
N SER A 405 18.36 0.89 -14.62
CA SER A 405 19.18 0.26 -13.59
C SER A 405 18.91 -1.24 -13.50
N PRO A 406 19.91 -2.09 -13.24
CA PRO A 406 19.67 -3.51 -12.94
C PRO A 406 18.72 -3.74 -11.76
N LYS A 407 18.69 -2.81 -10.79
CA LYS A 407 17.80 -2.87 -9.61
C LYS A 407 16.32 -2.69 -9.96
N GLN A 408 16.00 -2.24 -11.17
CA GLN A 408 14.61 -2.01 -11.58
C GLN A 408 13.78 -3.30 -11.63
N LEU A 409 14.42 -4.45 -11.84
CA LEU A 409 13.75 -5.75 -11.95
C LEU A 409 13.15 -6.23 -10.62
N VAL A 410 13.80 -5.88 -9.51
CA VAL A 410 13.52 -6.44 -8.20
C VAL A 410 12.80 -5.45 -7.30
N SER A 411 12.15 -5.96 -6.25
CA SER A 411 11.54 -5.14 -5.19
C SER A 411 12.60 -4.60 -4.24
N VAL A 412 12.15 -3.72 -3.34
CA VAL A 412 12.97 -3.12 -2.29
C VAL A 412 13.62 -4.20 -1.41
N ALA A 413 12.90 -5.23 -0.97
CA ALA A 413 13.47 -6.28 -0.12
C ALA A 413 14.51 -7.14 -0.83
N ALA A 414 14.24 -7.55 -2.07
CA ALA A 414 15.19 -8.32 -2.85
C ALA A 414 16.44 -7.50 -3.22
N SER A 415 16.29 -6.19 -3.43
CA SER A 415 17.40 -5.27 -3.73
C SER A 415 18.40 -5.07 -2.57
N LEU A 416 18.05 -5.49 -1.34
CA LEU A 416 18.91 -5.43 -0.15
C LEU A 416 19.79 -6.69 0.03
N ILE A 417 19.59 -7.72 -0.80
CA ILE A 417 20.39 -8.94 -0.78
C ILE A 417 21.65 -8.67 -1.63
N PRO A 418 22.87 -8.62 -1.03
CA PRO A 418 24.09 -8.53 -1.80
C PRO A 418 24.30 -9.82 -2.59
N PHE A 419 25.00 -9.79 -3.73
CA PHE A 419 25.29 -10.98 -4.54
C PHE A 419 24.05 -11.82 -4.91
N LEU A 420 22.90 -11.17 -5.08
CA LEU A 420 21.63 -11.81 -5.44
C LEU A 420 21.75 -12.65 -6.72
N GLU A 421 22.60 -12.24 -7.66
CA GLU A 421 22.91 -12.94 -8.90
C GLU A 421 23.55 -14.32 -8.70
N ASN A 422 24.09 -14.61 -7.51
CA ASN A 422 24.76 -15.86 -7.16
C ASN A 422 23.90 -16.79 -6.28
N ASP A 423 22.63 -16.42 -6.07
CA ASP A 423 21.67 -17.21 -5.32
C ASP A 423 20.60 -17.78 -6.24
N ASP A 424 20.17 -19.01 -5.95
CA ASP A 424 18.96 -19.57 -6.54
C ASP A 424 17.73 -18.71 -6.19
N ALA A 425 16.80 -18.59 -7.13
CA ALA A 425 15.62 -17.75 -7.00
C ALA A 425 14.75 -18.12 -5.77
N ASN A 426 14.65 -19.42 -5.42
CA ASN A 426 13.89 -19.84 -4.25
C ASN A 426 14.56 -19.40 -2.95
N ARG A 427 15.90 -19.35 -2.91
CA ARG A 427 16.65 -18.85 -1.75
C ARG A 427 16.54 -17.34 -1.62
N ALA A 428 16.59 -16.62 -2.73
CA ALA A 428 16.33 -15.18 -2.75
C ALA A 428 14.89 -14.85 -2.28
N LEU A 429 13.89 -15.64 -2.69
CA LEU A 429 12.51 -15.52 -2.23
C LEU A 429 12.45 -15.69 -0.70
N MET A 430 13.03 -16.77 -0.18
CA MET A 430 13.10 -17.00 1.26
C MET A 430 13.83 -15.87 1.99
N GLY A 431 14.96 -15.41 1.46
CA GLY A 431 15.76 -14.31 2.01
C GLY A 431 14.99 -12.99 2.09
N SER A 432 14.31 -12.60 1.02
CA SER A 432 13.46 -11.39 1.00
C SER A 432 12.30 -11.49 2.00
N ASN A 433 11.70 -12.68 2.15
CA ASN A 433 10.63 -12.91 3.11
C ASN A 433 11.12 -12.89 4.56
N MET A 434 12.29 -13.47 4.84
CA MET A 434 12.85 -13.56 6.19
C MET A 434 13.35 -12.20 6.70
N GLN A 435 13.88 -11.34 5.82
CA GLN A 435 14.29 -9.99 6.19
C GLN A 435 13.14 -9.19 6.82
N ARG A 436 11.89 -9.39 6.37
CA ARG A 436 10.69 -8.73 6.92
C ARG A 436 10.31 -9.20 8.34
N GLN A 437 10.87 -10.33 8.77
CA GLN A 437 10.61 -10.96 10.07
C GLN A 437 11.70 -10.62 11.11
N ALA A 438 12.79 -9.96 10.68
CA ALA A 438 13.88 -9.57 11.58
C ALA A 438 13.36 -8.62 12.67
N VAL A 439 13.60 -8.95 13.94
CA VAL A 439 13.16 -8.15 15.09
C VAL A 439 14.22 -7.10 15.43
N PRO A 440 13.84 -5.86 15.78
CA PRO A 440 14.79 -4.82 16.17
C PRO A 440 15.58 -5.22 17.41
N LEU A 441 16.91 -5.14 17.30
CA LEU A 441 17.84 -5.43 18.39
C LEU A 441 18.03 -4.20 19.29
N LEU A 442 18.52 -4.41 20.50
CA LEU A 442 18.90 -3.33 21.42
C LEU A 442 19.99 -2.41 20.82
N SER A 443 20.93 -3.01 20.10
CA SER A 443 21.94 -2.34 19.28
C SER A 443 21.93 -3.03 17.94
N ALA A 444 21.43 -2.36 16.91
CA ALA A 444 21.61 -2.78 15.54
C ALA A 444 22.94 -2.21 15.00
N GLU A 445 23.46 -2.80 13.93
CA GLU A 445 24.68 -2.34 13.26
C GLU A 445 24.43 -2.34 11.74
N ALA A 446 24.88 -1.30 11.05
CA ALA A 446 24.80 -1.24 9.59
C ALA A 446 25.52 -2.44 8.96
N PRO A 447 24.98 -3.05 7.89
CA PRO A 447 25.60 -4.20 7.26
C PRO A 447 26.94 -3.82 6.63
N LEU A 448 28.03 -4.54 6.96
CA LEU A 448 29.34 -4.30 6.34
C LEU A 448 29.32 -4.49 4.82
N VAL A 449 28.45 -5.40 4.35
CA VAL A 449 28.24 -5.69 2.94
C VAL A 449 26.82 -5.27 2.57
N GLY A 450 26.64 -4.03 2.14
CA GLY A 450 25.35 -3.47 1.71
C GLY A 450 25.20 -3.38 0.18
N THR A 451 24.02 -2.95 -0.28
CA THR A 451 23.78 -2.67 -1.72
C THR A 451 23.62 -1.18 -2.02
N GLY A 452 23.56 -0.33 -0.99
CA GLY A 452 23.27 1.10 -1.06
C GLY A 452 21.78 1.44 -1.04
N MET A 453 20.89 0.45 -0.96
CA MET A 453 19.44 0.66 -0.80
C MET A 453 19.06 0.91 0.66
N GLU A 454 19.91 0.54 1.60
CA GLU A 454 19.72 0.61 3.04
C GLU A 454 19.35 2.04 3.49
N GLY A 455 20.11 3.04 3.06
CA GLY A 455 19.85 4.45 3.38
C GLY A 455 18.59 5.02 2.71
N VAL A 456 18.15 4.46 1.58
CA VAL A 456 16.87 4.85 0.95
C VAL A 456 15.71 4.29 1.77
N VAL A 457 15.76 3.01 2.14
CA VAL A 457 14.71 2.36 2.93
C VAL A 457 14.57 2.98 4.32
N ALA A 458 15.68 3.27 5.00
CA ALA A 458 15.66 3.91 6.32
C ALA A 458 14.98 5.29 6.28
N ARG A 459 15.27 6.11 5.25
CA ARG A 459 14.66 7.43 5.06
C ARG A 459 13.19 7.36 4.66
N ASP A 460 12.85 6.55 3.64
CA ASP A 460 11.50 6.50 3.08
C ASP A 460 10.51 5.73 3.97
N SER A 461 10.99 4.85 4.86
CA SER A 461 10.14 4.21 5.88
C SER A 461 9.59 5.19 6.91
N GLY A 462 10.25 6.34 7.12
CA GLY A 462 9.96 7.26 8.22
C GLY A 462 10.44 6.76 9.58
N ALA A 463 11.22 5.67 9.64
CA ALA A 463 11.86 5.21 10.87
C ALA A 463 12.96 6.18 11.31
N ALA A 464 13.81 6.58 10.36
CA ALA A 464 14.80 7.64 10.53
C ALA A 464 14.13 9.02 10.37
N ILE A 465 14.41 9.93 11.29
CA ILE A 465 13.89 11.31 11.23
C ILE A 465 14.87 12.16 10.43
N MET A 466 14.35 12.84 9.40
CA MET A 466 15.12 13.77 8.56
C MET A 466 14.83 15.23 8.92
N ALA A 467 15.83 16.08 8.76
CA ALA A 467 15.66 17.53 8.87
C ALA A 467 14.82 18.07 7.69
N LYS A 468 13.69 18.72 7.99
CA LYS A 468 12.82 19.37 7.00
C LYS A 468 13.49 20.54 6.30
N ARG A 469 14.33 21.27 7.04
CA ARG A 469 15.06 22.46 6.58
C ARG A 469 16.52 22.38 7.02
N ALA A 470 17.39 23.03 6.26
CA ALA A 470 18.76 23.23 6.68
C ALA A 470 18.81 24.19 7.87
N GLY A 471 19.71 23.93 8.81
CA GLY A 471 19.77 24.71 10.03
C GLY A 471 20.85 24.27 11.00
N ILE A 472 20.88 24.92 12.16
CA ILE A 472 21.81 24.62 13.25
C ILE A 472 21.02 23.99 14.40
N VAL A 473 21.54 22.89 14.93
CA VAL A 473 20.95 22.20 16.08
C VAL A 473 21.14 23.06 17.33
N ASP A 474 20.05 23.59 17.89
CA ASP A 474 20.07 24.45 19.08
C ASP A 474 19.98 23.64 20.37
N GLN A 475 19.15 22.58 20.37
CA GLN A 475 18.98 21.68 21.51
C GLN A 475 18.83 20.23 21.06
N VAL A 476 19.49 19.31 21.77
CA VAL A 476 19.32 17.86 21.60
C VAL A 476 18.98 17.25 22.96
N ASP A 477 17.89 16.49 22.98
CA ASP A 477 17.48 15.66 24.10
C ASP A 477 17.11 14.26 23.57
N ALA A 478 17.05 13.26 24.45
CA ALA A 478 16.64 11.91 24.12
C ALA A 478 15.20 11.84 23.58
N GLN A 479 14.35 12.82 23.91
CA GLN A 479 12.94 12.90 23.50
C GLN A 479 12.68 13.87 22.34
N ARG A 480 13.53 14.87 22.12
CA ARG A 480 13.31 15.87 21.08
C ARG A 480 14.59 16.51 20.57
N ILE A 481 14.54 16.99 19.33
CA ILE A 481 15.62 17.73 18.67
C ILE A 481 15.04 19.07 18.20
N VAL A 482 15.73 20.16 18.48
CA VAL A 482 15.34 21.52 18.07
C VAL A 482 16.38 22.05 17.09
N ILE A 483 15.93 22.40 15.89
CA ILE A 483 16.77 22.91 14.82
C ILE A 483 16.32 24.32 14.48
N ARG A 484 17.25 25.28 14.58
CA ARG A 484 17.03 26.65 14.11
C ARG A 484 17.29 26.68 12.61
N ALA A 485 16.25 26.93 11.82
CA ALA A 485 16.35 26.96 10.36
C ALA A 485 17.20 28.16 9.90
N THR A 486 18.12 27.89 8.97
CA THR A 486 18.92 28.92 8.29
C THR A 486 18.34 29.28 6.92
N ASP A 487 17.70 28.30 6.26
CA ASP A 487 17.10 28.42 4.92
C ASP A 487 15.58 28.14 4.95
N ASP A 488 14.88 28.41 3.85
CA ASP A 488 13.41 28.26 3.70
C ASP A 488 12.63 28.97 4.83
N LEU A 489 12.91 30.27 5.01
CA LEU A 489 12.22 31.14 5.95
C LEU A 489 11.11 31.92 5.22
N GLU A 490 9.88 31.44 5.28
CA GLU A 490 8.72 32.18 4.78
C GLU A 490 8.26 33.28 5.75
N LEU A 491 7.62 34.32 5.22
CA LEU A 491 6.93 35.34 6.02
C LEU A 491 5.82 34.67 6.82
N GLY A 492 5.91 34.67 8.15
CA GLY A 492 4.99 33.94 9.03
C GLY A 492 5.57 32.67 9.68
N ASP A 493 6.79 32.24 9.31
CA ASP A 493 7.42 31.06 9.90
C ASP A 493 8.18 31.41 11.20
N ALA A 494 8.06 30.54 12.21
CA ALA A 494 8.78 30.64 13.49
C ALA A 494 10.30 30.46 13.32
N GLY A 495 10.74 29.92 12.17
CA GLY A 495 12.16 29.73 11.84
C GLY A 495 12.86 28.69 12.71
N VAL A 496 12.09 27.80 13.33
CA VAL A 496 12.56 26.70 14.17
C VAL A 496 11.70 25.48 13.89
N ASP A 497 12.37 24.33 13.73
CA ASP A 497 11.73 23.03 13.62
C ASP A 497 11.98 22.20 14.88
N ILE A 498 10.91 21.64 15.44
CA ILE A 498 10.96 20.76 16.60
C ILE A 498 10.56 19.35 16.17
N TYR A 499 11.46 18.41 16.42
CA TYR A 499 11.31 17.00 16.09
C TYR A 499 11.12 16.21 17.39
N ARG A 500 9.94 15.62 17.58
CA ARG A 500 9.63 14.77 18.75
C ARG A 500 9.92 13.32 18.40
N LEU A 501 10.76 12.67 19.22
CA LEU A 501 11.20 11.31 19.03
C LEU A 501 10.26 10.32 19.76
N ARG A 502 9.97 9.20 19.12
CA ARG A 502 9.20 8.10 19.73
C ARG A 502 10.11 7.26 20.63
N LYS A 503 9.72 7.08 21.89
CA LYS A 503 10.52 6.33 22.89
C LYS A 503 9.74 5.13 23.40
N PHE A 504 10.34 3.95 23.29
CA PHE A 504 9.84 2.69 23.84
C PHE A 504 8.34 2.46 23.61
N GLN A 505 7.88 2.68 22.38
CA GLN A 505 6.48 2.44 22.02
C GLN A 505 6.30 1.02 21.49
N ARG A 506 5.16 0.41 21.79
CA ARG A 506 4.77 -0.91 21.27
C ARG A 506 4.45 -0.82 19.77
N SER A 507 4.98 -1.74 18.97
CA SER A 507 4.53 -2.00 17.60
C SER A 507 3.37 -3.01 17.55
N ASN A 508 2.70 -3.14 16.40
CA ASN A 508 1.61 -4.13 16.23
C ASN A 508 2.05 -5.57 16.52
N GLN A 509 3.32 -5.91 16.31
CA GLN A 509 3.92 -7.22 16.56
C GLN A 509 4.65 -7.31 17.91
N ASN A 510 4.30 -6.44 18.87
CA ASN A 510 4.88 -6.37 20.22
C ASN A 510 6.39 -6.08 20.25
N THR A 511 6.96 -5.54 19.17
CA THR A 511 8.37 -5.09 19.16
C THR A 511 8.49 -3.66 19.71
N CYS A 512 9.71 -3.24 20.03
CA CYS A 512 9.99 -1.91 20.54
C CYS A 512 10.34 -0.92 19.43
N ILE A 513 9.57 0.16 19.33
CA ILE A 513 9.88 1.35 18.52
C ILE A 513 10.57 2.37 19.42
N ASN A 514 11.85 2.62 19.14
CA ASN A 514 12.65 3.59 19.88
C ASN A 514 13.54 4.37 18.93
N GLN A 515 13.46 5.70 19.01
CA GLN A 515 14.28 6.63 18.24
C GLN A 515 15.41 7.22 19.08
N ARG A 516 16.58 7.41 18.46
CA ARG A 516 17.80 7.90 19.11
C ARG A 516 18.38 9.08 18.32
N PRO A 517 18.66 10.23 18.97
CA PRO A 517 19.28 11.35 18.29
C PRO A 517 20.72 11.00 17.87
N LEU A 518 21.11 11.43 16.66
CA LEU A 518 22.48 11.27 16.14
C LEU A 518 23.28 12.57 16.22
N VAL A 519 22.60 13.71 16.07
CA VAL A 519 23.22 15.03 15.99
C VAL A 519 23.61 15.57 17.35
N LYS A 520 24.59 16.47 17.36
CA LYS A 520 25.06 17.17 18.56
C LYS A 520 24.66 18.65 18.52
N VAL A 521 24.53 19.27 19.69
CA VAL A 521 24.27 20.71 19.82
C VAL A 521 25.36 21.51 19.09
N GLY A 522 24.96 22.47 18.26
CA GLY A 522 25.84 23.31 17.46
C GLY A 522 26.22 22.72 16.09
N GLN A 523 25.84 21.48 15.78
CA GLN A 523 26.05 20.89 14.46
C GLN A 523 25.15 21.58 13.41
N SER A 524 25.72 21.85 12.23
CA SER A 524 24.95 22.29 11.06
C SER A 524 24.41 21.06 10.33
N VAL A 525 23.14 21.08 9.97
CA VAL A 525 22.48 20.00 9.22
C VAL A 525 21.90 20.52 7.91
N GLY A 526 21.95 19.69 6.87
CA GLY A 526 21.33 19.95 5.58
C GLY A 526 19.86 19.55 5.53
N LYS A 527 19.13 20.06 4.53
CA LYS A 527 17.77 19.61 4.22
C LYS A 527 17.79 18.14 3.80
N GLY A 528 16.99 17.29 4.46
CA GLY A 528 16.92 15.86 4.22
C GLY A 528 18.01 15.01 4.89
N GLU A 529 18.89 15.62 5.70
CA GLU A 529 19.88 14.89 6.49
C GLU A 529 19.22 14.15 7.67
N VAL A 530 19.70 12.95 7.99
CA VAL A 530 19.16 12.14 9.09
C VAL A 530 19.65 12.70 10.43
N ILE A 531 18.71 13.06 11.30
CA ILE A 531 18.99 13.66 12.61
C ILE A 531 18.74 12.70 13.78
N ALA A 532 17.92 11.66 13.57
CA ALA A 532 17.68 10.61 14.54
C ALA A 532 17.44 9.27 13.85
N ASP A 533 18.03 8.21 14.40
CA ASP A 533 17.77 6.83 14.01
C ASP A 533 16.50 6.30 14.66
N GLY A 534 15.84 5.37 13.98
CA GLY A 534 14.70 4.61 14.47
C GLY A 534 15.06 3.17 14.87
N PRO A 535 14.05 2.30 14.99
CA PRO A 535 14.29 0.87 15.19
C PRO A 535 14.95 0.27 13.95
N SER A 536 15.95 -0.59 14.15
CA SER A 536 16.68 -1.26 13.06
C SER A 536 17.30 -0.30 12.04
N THR A 537 17.86 0.82 12.51
CA THR A 537 18.65 1.74 11.70
C THR A 537 19.92 2.15 12.44
N ASP A 538 20.99 2.42 11.69
CA ASP A 538 22.28 2.86 12.21
C ASP A 538 22.87 3.91 11.28
N LEU A 539 23.09 5.12 11.79
CA LEU A 539 23.63 6.28 11.05
C LEU A 539 22.84 6.60 9.77
N GLY A 540 21.52 6.42 9.80
CA GLY A 540 20.65 6.65 8.64
C GLY A 540 20.62 5.51 7.61
N GLU A 541 21.30 4.39 7.86
CA GLU A 541 21.18 3.17 7.07
C GLU A 541 20.28 2.13 7.76
N LEU A 542 19.67 1.24 6.96
CA LEU A 542 18.87 0.14 7.48
C LEU A 542 19.78 -0.94 8.09
N ALA A 543 19.58 -1.20 9.37
CA ALA A 543 20.33 -2.17 10.17
C ALA A 543 19.38 -3.22 10.75
N LEU A 544 19.08 -4.28 9.98
CA LEU A 544 18.15 -5.32 10.40
C LEU A 544 18.71 -6.27 11.48
N GLY A 545 20.03 -6.32 11.63
CA GLY A 545 20.71 -7.25 12.53
C GLY A 545 22.07 -6.75 12.98
N LYS A 546 23.03 -7.67 13.13
CA LYS A 546 24.42 -7.40 13.47
C LYS A 546 25.37 -8.23 12.61
N ASN A 547 26.57 -7.70 12.39
CA ASN A 547 27.68 -8.41 11.75
C ASN A 547 28.38 -9.28 12.80
N VAL A 548 28.62 -10.57 12.50
CA VAL A 548 29.25 -11.52 13.44
C VAL A 548 30.32 -12.37 12.73
N VAL A 549 31.23 -12.95 13.51
CA VAL A 549 32.26 -13.85 12.96
C VAL A 549 31.65 -15.23 12.76
N VAL A 550 31.66 -15.70 11.52
CA VAL A 550 31.06 -16.97 11.12
C VAL A 550 32.14 -17.91 10.58
N ALA A 551 32.09 -19.19 10.98
CA ALA A 551 32.87 -20.26 10.38
C ALA A 551 31.96 -21.32 9.73
N PHE A 552 32.31 -21.73 8.51
CA PHE A 552 31.65 -22.83 7.81
C PHE A 552 32.42 -24.13 8.04
N MET A 553 32.05 -24.88 9.07
CA MET A 553 32.66 -26.18 9.37
C MET A 553 31.70 -27.07 10.17
N PRO A 554 31.72 -28.40 9.97
CA PRO A 554 30.95 -29.30 10.82
C PRO A 554 31.54 -29.27 12.25
N TRP A 555 30.68 -29.21 13.27
CA TRP A 555 31.10 -29.17 14.66
C TRP A 555 30.34 -30.18 15.52
N ASN A 556 30.93 -31.36 15.73
CA ASN A 556 30.42 -32.43 16.61
C ASN A 556 28.92 -32.79 16.43
N GLY A 557 28.37 -32.56 15.24
CA GLY A 557 26.95 -32.77 14.95
C GLY A 557 25.99 -31.71 15.52
N TYR A 558 26.47 -30.70 16.23
CA TYR A 558 25.61 -29.65 16.79
C TYR A 558 25.06 -28.69 15.74
N ASN A 559 25.73 -28.55 14.60
CA ASN A 559 25.23 -27.84 13.43
C ASN A 559 24.75 -28.80 12.33
N TYR A 560 24.18 -29.95 12.71
CA TYR A 560 23.57 -30.87 11.76
C TYR A 560 22.36 -30.22 11.06
N GLU A 561 22.17 -30.53 9.77
CA GLU A 561 21.17 -29.88 8.90
C GLU A 561 21.26 -28.34 8.95
N ASP A 562 20.24 -27.71 9.51
CA ASP A 562 20.05 -26.26 9.66
C ASP A 562 20.28 -25.78 11.08
N SER A 563 20.84 -26.61 11.95
CA SER A 563 21.17 -26.15 13.29
C SER A 563 22.34 -25.17 13.28
N ILE A 564 22.25 -24.16 14.14
CA ILE A 564 23.26 -23.13 14.32
C ILE A 564 23.87 -23.27 15.71
N LEU A 565 25.19 -23.29 15.76
CA LEU A 565 25.94 -23.21 17.00
C LEU A 565 26.34 -21.76 17.27
N ILE A 566 26.13 -21.29 18.49
CA ILE A 566 26.54 -19.95 18.91
C ILE A 566 27.53 -20.00 20.08
N SER A 567 28.44 -19.03 20.11
CA SER A 567 29.35 -18.79 21.23
C SER A 567 28.60 -18.15 22.41
N GLU A 568 28.99 -18.50 23.63
CA GLU A 568 28.53 -17.86 24.87
C GLU A 568 28.73 -16.34 24.84
N ARG A 569 29.78 -15.86 24.15
CA ARG A 569 30.03 -14.42 23.95
C ARG A 569 28.80 -13.69 23.42
N VAL A 570 28.11 -14.29 22.44
CA VAL A 570 26.94 -13.68 21.77
C VAL A 570 25.80 -13.44 22.76
N ALA A 571 25.57 -14.41 23.66
CA ALA A 571 24.53 -14.33 24.68
C ALA A 571 24.94 -13.42 25.87
N ARG A 572 26.22 -13.45 26.26
CA ARG A 572 26.77 -12.64 27.36
C ARG A 572 26.79 -11.16 27.01
N ASP A 573 27.24 -10.82 25.81
CA ASP A 573 27.46 -9.43 25.36
C ASP A 573 26.18 -8.81 24.77
N ASP A 574 25.02 -9.47 24.93
CA ASP A 574 23.69 -9.00 24.49
C ASP A 574 23.62 -8.63 22.99
N VAL A 575 24.37 -9.34 22.14
CA VAL A 575 24.55 -9.04 20.71
C VAL A 575 23.22 -9.06 19.95
N PHE A 576 22.36 -10.06 20.22
CA PHE A 576 21.05 -10.24 19.59
C PHE A 576 19.87 -10.06 20.56
N THR A 577 20.08 -9.35 21.68
CA THR A 577 19.01 -9.12 22.65
C THR A 577 17.98 -8.12 22.10
N SER A 578 16.70 -8.49 22.14
CA SER A 578 15.58 -7.66 21.68
C SER A 578 14.71 -7.19 22.85
N VAL A 579 13.98 -6.10 22.65
CA VAL A 579 12.99 -5.59 23.60
C VAL A 579 11.60 -5.78 23.02
N HIS A 580 10.77 -6.50 23.76
CA HIS A 580 9.36 -6.72 23.45
C HIS A 580 8.50 -5.93 24.43
N ILE A 581 7.41 -5.37 23.94
CA ILE A 581 6.45 -4.62 24.76
C ILE A 581 5.11 -5.31 24.65
N GLU A 582 4.71 -5.96 25.74
CA GLU A 582 3.45 -6.68 25.86
C GLU A 582 2.40 -5.76 26.49
N GLU A 583 1.19 -5.78 25.93
CA GLU A 583 0.05 -4.99 26.41
C GLU A 583 -0.92 -5.89 27.17
N PHE A 584 -1.17 -5.53 28.42
CA PHE A 584 -2.17 -6.16 29.28
C PHE A 584 -3.29 -5.16 29.52
N GLU A 585 -4.54 -5.54 29.28
CA GLU A 585 -5.68 -4.67 29.51
C GLU A 585 -6.71 -5.33 30.42
N VAL A 586 -7.34 -4.50 31.27
CA VAL A 586 -8.49 -4.89 32.08
C VAL A 586 -9.53 -3.78 32.06
N ALA A 587 -10.79 -4.18 31.95
CA ALA A 587 -11.93 -3.28 32.01
C ALA A 587 -12.76 -3.58 33.26
N ALA A 588 -13.12 -2.51 33.98
CA ALA A 588 -14.12 -2.53 35.04
C ALA A 588 -15.48 -2.20 34.44
N ARG A 589 -16.41 -3.14 34.57
CA ARG A 589 -17.74 -3.08 33.95
C ARG A 589 -18.82 -2.86 34.97
N ASP A 590 -19.89 -2.20 34.54
CA ASP A 590 -21.12 -2.14 35.30
C ASP A 590 -21.91 -3.44 35.11
N THR A 591 -22.12 -4.19 36.19
CA THR A 591 -22.85 -5.47 36.16
C THR A 591 -24.20 -5.32 36.83
N LYS A 592 -25.11 -6.28 36.59
CA LYS A 592 -26.43 -6.28 37.24
C LYS A 592 -26.38 -6.36 38.77
N LEU A 593 -25.29 -6.89 39.33
CA LEU A 593 -25.10 -7.03 40.78
C LEU A 593 -24.41 -5.81 41.41
N GLY A 594 -23.94 -4.87 40.59
CA GLY A 594 -23.16 -3.72 40.98
C GLY A 594 -21.97 -3.48 40.06
N PRO A 595 -21.32 -2.31 40.16
CA PRO A 595 -20.11 -2.01 39.39
C PRO A 595 -18.94 -2.88 39.85
N GLU A 596 -18.11 -3.33 38.91
CA GLU A 596 -16.78 -3.83 39.22
C GLU A 596 -15.88 -2.66 39.62
N GLU A 597 -15.04 -2.87 40.62
CA GLU A 597 -14.15 -1.84 41.15
C GLU A 597 -12.68 -2.25 40.97
N ILE A 598 -11.84 -1.25 40.69
CA ILE A 598 -10.39 -1.38 40.68
C ILE A 598 -9.89 -0.89 42.03
N THR A 599 -9.33 -1.78 42.83
CA THR A 599 -8.91 -1.49 44.20
C THR A 599 -7.76 -2.41 44.62
N ARG A 600 -6.98 -1.96 45.60
CA ARG A 600 -5.93 -2.76 46.25
C ARG A 600 -6.50 -3.77 47.25
N ASP A 601 -7.72 -3.56 47.75
CA ASP A 601 -8.35 -4.45 48.73
C ASP A 601 -8.95 -5.71 48.05
N ILE A 602 -8.11 -6.73 47.87
CA ILE A 602 -8.45 -7.96 47.14
C ILE A 602 -8.61 -9.11 48.15
N PRO A 603 -9.73 -9.86 48.13
CA PRO A 603 -9.96 -10.95 49.08
C PRO A 603 -8.99 -12.13 48.85
N ASN A 604 -8.53 -12.73 49.95
CA ASN A 604 -7.67 -13.92 49.96
C ASN A 604 -6.28 -13.73 49.31
N VAL A 605 -5.79 -12.50 49.22
CA VAL A 605 -4.45 -12.18 48.70
C VAL A 605 -3.57 -11.66 49.86
N GLY A 606 -2.36 -12.21 50.00
CA GLY A 606 -1.41 -11.75 51.02
C GLY A 606 -0.71 -10.44 50.64
N GLU A 607 -0.21 -9.70 51.63
CA GLU A 607 0.50 -8.42 51.43
C GLU A 607 1.69 -8.51 50.46
N GLU A 608 2.36 -9.67 50.40
CA GLU A 608 3.49 -9.87 49.48
C GLU A 608 3.10 -9.73 48.01
N ALA A 609 1.90 -10.19 47.64
CA ALA A 609 1.39 -10.06 46.27
C ALA A 609 0.84 -8.65 45.97
N LEU A 610 0.57 -7.84 47.00
CA LEU A 610 0.11 -6.45 46.89
C LEU A 610 1.27 -5.45 46.88
N ARG A 611 2.51 -5.89 47.12
CA ARG A 611 3.70 -5.02 47.25
C ARG A 611 3.92 -4.08 46.05
N ASN A 612 3.54 -4.54 44.86
CA ASN A 612 3.77 -3.84 43.60
C ASN A 612 2.61 -2.89 43.23
N LEU A 613 1.49 -2.92 43.97
CA LEU A 613 0.29 -2.12 43.70
C LEU A 613 0.27 -0.83 44.51
N ASP A 614 -0.20 0.24 43.87
CA ASP A 614 -0.50 1.52 44.51
C ASP A 614 -1.81 1.47 45.30
N GLU A 615 -2.15 2.59 45.95
CA GLU A 615 -3.38 2.72 46.74
C GLU A 615 -4.66 2.55 45.91
N ALA A 616 -4.60 2.83 44.60
CA ALA A 616 -5.70 2.62 43.65
C ALA A 616 -5.78 1.15 43.15
N GLY A 617 -4.84 0.29 43.53
CA GLY A 617 -4.77 -1.10 43.09
C GLY A 617 -4.12 -1.29 41.71
N ILE A 618 -3.29 -0.35 41.27
CA ILE A 618 -2.60 -0.39 39.97
C ILE A 618 -1.09 -0.51 40.19
N VAL A 619 -0.42 -1.31 39.36
CA VAL A 619 1.04 -1.51 39.48
C VAL A 619 1.84 -0.22 39.25
N TYR A 620 2.92 -0.05 40.02
CA TYR A 620 3.85 1.06 39.83
C TYR A 620 4.63 0.96 38.50
N ILE A 621 4.86 2.11 37.86
CA ILE A 621 5.77 2.19 36.71
C ILE A 621 7.20 1.97 37.23
N GLY A 622 7.93 1.06 36.58
CA GLY A 622 9.28 0.64 36.98
C GLY A 622 9.31 -0.60 37.88
N ALA A 623 8.16 -1.17 38.25
CA ALA A 623 8.12 -2.43 38.99
C ALA A 623 8.56 -3.60 38.10
N ASP A 624 9.42 -4.46 38.65
CA ASP A 624 9.74 -5.76 38.06
C ASP A 624 8.68 -6.77 38.48
N VAL A 625 8.10 -7.44 37.49
CA VAL A 625 6.98 -8.36 37.68
C VAL A 625 7.28 -9.73 37.10
N GLU A 626 6.84 -10.76 37.82
CA GLU A 626 7.00 -12.16 37.48
C GLU A 626 5.64 -12.81 37.12
N PRO A 627 5.64 -13.99 36.46
CA PRO A 627 4.41 -14.71 36.19
C PRO A 627 3.56 -14.93 37.44
N GLY A 628 2.29 -14.50 37.40
CA GLY A 628 1.35 -14.62 38.52
C GLY A 628 1.21 -13.36 39.40
N ASP A 629 2.11 -12.39 39.26
CA ASP A 629 1.99 -11.09 39.94
C ASP A 629 0.75 -10.34 39.47
N ILE A 630 0.14 -9.58 40.39
CA ILE A 630 -1.05 -8.76 40.12
C ILE A 630 -0.61 -7.42 39.53
N LEU A 631 -1.11 -7.10 38.33
CA LEU A 631 -0.87 -5.82 37.66
C LEU A 631 -1.94 -4.80 38.00
N VAL A 632 -3.19 -5.24 38.05
CA VAL A 632 -4.34 -4.39 38.37
C VAL A 632 -5.31 -5.20 39.21
N GLY A 633 -5.52 -4.76 40.45
CA GLY A 633 -6.50 -5.31 41.37
C GLY A 633 -7.91 -5.03 40.88
N LYS A 634 -8.71 -6.08 40.69
CA LYS A 634 -10.12 -5.94 40.28
C LYS A 634 -11.00 -6.86 41.11
N ILE A 635 -12.07 -6.29 41.64
CA ILE A 635 -13.10 -7.01 42.38
C ILE A 635 -14.43 -6.96 41.63
N THR A 636 -15.11 -8.11 41.58
CA THR A 636 -16.45 -8.22 41.00
C THR A 636 -17.45 -8.58 42.10
N PRO A 637 -18.57 -7.84 42.24
CA PRO A 637 -19.64 -8.20 43.16
C PRO A 637 -20.18 -9.60 42.87
N LYS A 638 -20.30 -10.43 43.91
CA LYS A 638 -20.79 -11.80 43.81
C LYS A 638 -22.15 -11.88 44.50
N GLY A 639 -23.12 -12.54 43.83
CA GLY A 639 -24.39 -12.86 44.47
C GLY A 639 -24.22 -13.86 45.61
N GLU A 640 -25.04 -13.74 46.65
CA GLU A 640 -25.03 -14.70 47.77
C GLU A 640 -25.24 -16.13 47.24
N SER A 641 -24.22 -16.96 47.42
CA SER A 641 -24.31 -18.39 47.15
C SER A 641 -24.91 -19.06 48.38
N PRO A 642 -25.90 -19.97 48.25
CA PRO A 642 -26.41 -20.71 49.40
C PRO A 642 -25.27 -21.53 50.00
N MET A 643 -24.84 -21.17 51.21
CA MET A 643 -23.74 -21.83 51.91
C MET A 643 -24.23 -23.11 52.57
N THR A 644 -23.36 -24.11 52.65
CA THR A 644 -23.70 -25.31 53.42
C THR A 644 -23.66 -25.01 54.93
N PRO A 645 -24.39 -25.77 55.78
CA PRO A 645 -24.32 -25.60 57.23
C PRO A 645 -22.90 -25.65 57.81
N GLU A 646 -22.01 -26.43 57.20
CA GLU A 646 -20.58 -26.54 57.57
C GLU A 646 -19.81 -25.24 57.29
N GLU A 647 -19.99 -24.62 56.12
CA GLU A 647 -19.38 -23.32 55.79
C GLU A 647 -19.92 -22.20 56.69
N LYS A 648 -21.22 -22.25 57.01
CA LYS A 648 -21.86 -21.31 57.93
C LYS A 648 -21.31 -21.45 59.35
N LEU A 649 -21.06 -22.68 59.79
CA LEU A 649 -20.44 -22.97 61.09
C LEU A 649 -18.97 -22.53 61.12
N LEU A 650 -18.18 -22.84 60.10
CA LEU A 650 -16.78 -22.39 59.98
C LEU A 650 -16.68 -20.86 60.06
N ARG A 651 -17.55 -20.13 59.35
CA ARG A 651 -17.61 -18.66 59.43
C ARG A 651 -17.98 -18.15 60.82
N ALA A 652 -18.94 -18.79 61.49
CA ALA A 652 -19.32 -18.42 62.85
C ALA A 652 -18.18 -18.65 63.86
N ILE A 653 -17.33 -19.65 63.63
CA ILE A 653 -16.16 -19.97 64.47
C ILE A 653 -15.01 -19.01 64.23
N PHE A 654 -14.64 -18.75 62.97
CA PHE A 654 -13.48 -17.94 62.62
C PHE A 654 -13.77 -16.44 62.48
N GLY A 655 -15.05 -16.03 62.50
CA GLY A 655 -15.44 -14.63 62.33
C GLY A 655 -15.10 -14.06 60.95
N GLU A 656 -14.76 -14.92 59.98
CA GLU A 656 -14.46 -14.53 58.60
C GLU A 656 -15.74 -13.97 57.96
N LYS A 657 -15.74 -12.65 57.72
CA LYS A 657 -16.78 -12.01 56.92
C LYS A 657 -16.79 -12.65 55.53
N ALA A 658 -17.99 -12.88 54.99
CA ALA A 658 -18.12 -13.11 53.58
C ALA A 658 -17.49 -11.93 52.84
N SER A 659 -16.48 -12.15 52.02
CA SER A 659 -16.22 -11.18 50.96
C SER A 659 -17.34 -11.36 49.95
N ASP A 660 -18.27 -10.41 49.90
CA ASP A 660 -19.35 -10.35 48.88
C ASP A 660 -18.79 -10.05 47.47
N VAL A 661 -17.49 -10.15 47.32
CA VAL A 661 -16.70 -9.80 46.15
C VAL A 661 -15.76 -10.95 45.78
N ARG A 662 -15.51 -11.11 44.49
CA ARG A 662 -14.61 -12.10 43.91
C ARG A 662 -13.40 -11.40 43.29
N ASP A 663 -12.20 -11.96 43.48
CA ASP A 663 -11.00 -11.56 42.76
C ASP A 663 -11.12 -11.88 41.26
N THR A 664 -11.07 -10.84 40.43
CA THR A 664 -11.04 -10.89 38.96
C THR A 664 -9.90 -10.03 38.42
N SER A 665 -8.84 -9.89 39.21
CA SER A 665 -7.67 -9.05 38.94
C SER A 665 -6.89 -9.47 37.70
N LEU A 666 -6.21 -8.50 37.09
CA LEU A 666 -5.29 -8.72 35.98
C LEU A 666 -3.95 -9.22 36.53
N ARG A 667 -3.50 -10.37 36.04
CA ARG A 667 -2.22 -10.98 36.43
C ARG A 667 -1.31 -11.18 35.22
N VAL A 668 0.00 -11.20 35.46
CA VAL A 668 0.99 -11.52 34.43
C VAL A 668 0.80 -12.97 33.95
N LYS A 669 0.79 -13.18 32.63
CA LYS A 669 0.60 -14.51 32.03
C LYS A 669 1.79 -15.44 32.34
N PRO A 670 1.58 -16.75 32.42
CA PRO A 670 2.67 -17.72 32.52
C PRO A 670 3.69 -17.54 31.38
N GLY A 671 4.96 -17.34 31.72
CA GLY A 671 6.06 -17.17 30.77
C GLY A 671 6.41 -15.72 30.41
N ASP A 672 5.56 -14.75 30.76
CA ASP A 672 5.88 -13.32 30.61
C ASP A 672 6.50 -12.78 31.91
N TYR A 673 7.55 -11.97 31.78
CA TYR A 673 8.22 -11.31 32.90
C TYR A 673 8.89 -10.05 32.39
N GLY A 674 9.12 -9.07 33.27
CA GLY A 674 9.85 -7.87 32.88
C GLY A 674 9.48 -6.67 33.72
N THR A 675 9.77 -5.49 33.19
CA THR A 675 9.57 -4.23 33.90
C THR A 675 8.35 -3.51 33.34
N VAL A 676 7.49 -3.00 34.21
CA VAL A 676 6.36 -2.16 33.81
C VAL A 676 6.89 -0.82 33.30
N VAL A 677 6.65 -0.50 32.02
CA VAL A 677 7.17 0.74 31.39
C VAL A 677 6.15 1.85 31.32
N GLU A 678 4.87 1.51 31.15
CA GLU A 678 3.81 2.49 30.98
C GLU A 678 2.49 1.93 31.51
N VAL A 679 1.68 2.80 32.12
CA VAL A 679 0.32 2.49 32.54
C VAL A 679 -0.60 3.59 32.02
N ARG A 680 -1.67 3.20 31.33
CA ARG A 680 -2.71 4.11 30.85
C ARG A 680 -4.02 3.79 31.52
N VAL A 681 -4.68 4.83 32.02
CA VAL A 681 -5.98 4.74 32.67
C VAL A 681 -6.99 5.54 31.86
N PHE A 682 -8.01 4.86 31.36
CA PHE A 682 -9.10 5.47 30.60
C PHE A 682 -10.36 5.48 31.47
N ASN A 683 -10.97 6.65 31.59
CA ASN A 683 -12.14 6.86 32.43
C ASN A 683 -13.31 7.35 31.57
N ARG A 684 -14.47 6.73 31.74
CA ARG A 684 -15.69 7.16 31.05
C ARG A 684 -16.12 8.54 31.54
N HIS A 685 -16.68 9.33 30.63
CA HIS A 685 -17.27 10.62 30.98
C HIS A 685 -18.37 10.46 32.04
N GLY A 686 -18.27 11.23 33.14
CA GLY A 686 -19.22 11.22 34.25
C GLY A 686 -18.88 10.26 35.41
N VAL A 687 -17.80 9.47 35.31
CA VAL A 687 -17.29 8.65 36.42
C VAL A 687 -16.25 9.46 37.21
N GLU A 688 -16.28 9.37 38.54
CA GLU A 688 -15.27 10.01 39.38
C GLU A 688 -13.89 9.41 39.10
N LYS A 689 -12.90 10.30 38.89
CA LYS A 689 -11.52 9.90 38.63
C LYS A 689 -10.85 9.54 39.95
N ASP A 690 -10.13 8.43 39.96
CA ASP A 690 -9.26 8.01 41.05
C ASP A 690 -8.03 8.92 41.18
N GLU A 691 -7.39 8.88 42.35
CA GLU A 691 -6.19 9.68 42.63
C GLU A 691 -5.08 9.43 41.60
N ARG A 692 -4.92 8.17 41.17
CA ARG A 692 -3.94 7.79 40.15
C ARG A 692 -4.24 8.41 38.79
N ALA A 693 -5.50 8.40 38.34
CA ALA A 693 -5.87 9.06 37.09
C ALA A 693 -5.71 10.58 37.16
N LEU A 694 -6.05 11.21 38.30
CA LEU A 694 -5.82 12.64 38.51
C LEU A 694 -4.33 12.99 38.50
N GLN A 695 -3.48 12.12 39.06
CA GLN A 695 -2.02 12.28 39.02
C GLN A 695 -1.51 12.22 37.57
N ILE A 696 -1.88 11.19 36.82
CA ILE A 696 -1.47 11.02 35.41
C ILE A 696 -1.93 12.21 34.56
N GLU A 697 -3.16 12.69 34.78
CA GLU A 697 -3.71 13.85 34.08
C GLU A 697 -2.91 15.13 34.38
N ARG A 698 -2.54 15.36 35.66
CA ARG A 698 -1.71 16.50 36.05
C ARG A 698 -0.31 16.42 35.43
N GLU A 699 0.33 15.25 35.47
CA GLU A 699 1.65 15.03 34.89
C GLU A 699 1.65 15.29 33.37
N GLU A 700 0.60 14.87 32.67
CA GLU A 700 0.48 15.10 31.22
C GLU A 700 0.22 16.59 30.92
N VAL A 701 -0.61 17.28 31.71
CA VAL A 701 -0.80 18.74 31.57
C VAL A 701 0.48 19.52 31.86
N GLU A 702 1.25 19.13 32.88
CA GLU A 702 2.56 19.73 33.18
C GLU A 702 3.58 19.49 32.06
N ARG A 703 3.55 18.32 31.42
CA ARG A 703 4.38 18.03 30.25
C ARG A 703 4.00 18.92 29.07
N LEU A 704 2.70 19.08 28.78
CA LEU A 704 2.20 19.98 27.75
C LEU A 704 2.55 21.44 28.03
N ALA A 705 2.54 21.86 29.31
CA ALA A 705 2.92 23.21 29.71
C ALA A 705 4.41 23.47 29.49
N ARG A 706 5.27 22.52 29.87
CA ARG A 706 6.71 22.58 29.57
C ARG A 706 6.98 22.68 28.07
N ASP A 707 6.30 21.86 27.27
CA ASP A 707 6.41 21.91 25.81
C ASP A 707 6.05 23.29 25.25
N ARG A 708 4.93 23.88 25.70
CA ARG A 708 4.51 25.22 25.30
C ARG A 708 5.55 26.26 25.70
N ASP A 709 6.05 26.21 26.93
CA ASP A 709 6.99 27.19 27.45
C ASP A 709 8.34 27.13 26.73
N ASP A 710 8.79 25.93 26.36
CA ASP A 710 9.99 25.73 25.55
C ASP A 710 9.79 26.24 24.12
N GLU A 711 8.65 25.90 23.48
CA GLU A 711 8.27 26.43 22.17
C GLU A 711 8.25 27.97 22.17
N LEU A 712 7.69 28.58 23.22
CA LEU A 712 7.66 30.02 23.40
C LEU A 712 9.05 30.61 23.62
N ALA A 713 9.89 30.00 24.46
CA ALA A 713 11.25 30.47 24.73
C ALA A 713 12.13 30.45 23.48
N ILE A 714 11.95 29.43 22.63
CA ILE A 714 12.66 29.31 21.37
C ILE A 714 12.14 30.34 20.35
N LEU A 715 10.82 30.51 20.26
CA LEU A 715 10.20 31.54 19.44
C LEU A 715 10.69 32.94 19.83
N ASP A 716 10.67 33.25 21.12
CA ASP A 716 11.22 34.48 21.68
C ASP A 716 12.66 34.69 21.23
N ARG A 717 13.52 33.68 21.43
CA ARG A 717 14.94 33.78 21.07
C ARG A 717 15.13 34.11 19.58
N ASN A 718 14.36 33.49 18.68
CA ASN A 718 14.44 33.74 17.24
C ASN A 718 13.95 35.15 16.88
N ILE A 719 12.75 35.52 17.32
CA ILE A 719 12.14 36.82 17.01
C ILE A 719 12.99 37.96 17.56
N TYR A 720 13.47 37.86 18.81
CA TYR A 720 14.35 38.88 19.37
C TYR A 720 15.71 38.93 18.68
N ALA A 721 16.26 37.80 18.20
CA ALA A 721 17.50 37.83 17.40
C ALA A 721 17.30 38.56 16.05
N ARG A 722 16.17 38.34 15.37
CA ARG A 722 15.81 39.08 14.15
C ARG A 722 15.57 40.56 14.45
N LEU A 723 14.80 40.86 15.49
CA LEU A 723 14.52 42.22 15.93
C LEU A 723 15.82 42.97 16.26
N LYS A 724 16.77 42.33 16.95
CA LYS A 724 18.11 42.87 17.21
C LYS A 724 18.82 43.25 15.89
N ASN A 725 18.86 42.34 14.92
CA ASN A 725 19.51 42.61 13.62
C ASN A 725 18.85 43.77 12.86
N THR A 726 17.52 43.91 12.94
CA THR A 726 16.78 45.01 12.31
C THR A 726 17.00 46.34 13.04
N LEU A 727 17.11 46.32 14.36
CA LEU A 727 17.26 47.51 15.21
C LEU A 727 18.68 48.07 15.23
N VAL A 728 19.71 47.22 15.25
CA VAL A 728 21.12 47.64 15.37
C VAL A 728 21.52 48.57 14.22
N GLY A 729 22.07 49.75 14.57
CA GLY A 729 22.54 50.75 13.61
C GLY A 729 21.49 51.75 13.12
N LYS A 730 20.21 51.55 13.45
CA LYS A 730 19.09 52.45 13.09
C LYS A 730 18.91 53.58 14.13
N LYS A 731 18.20 54.65 13.76
CA LYS A 731 17.92 55.81 14.63
C LYS A 731 16.52 55.75 15.23
N VAL A 732 16.40 56.07 16.52
CA VAL A 732 15.14 56.06 17.27
C VAL A 732 14.51 57.44 17.34
N VAL A 733 13.21 57.55 17.05
CA VAL A 733 12.41 58.76 17.21
C VAL A 733 11.85 58.85 18.64
N LYS A 734 11.35 57.73 19.17
CA LYS A 734 10.74 57.63 20.49
C LYS A 734 10.99 56.24 21.08
N GLY A 735 11.27 56.16 22.38
CA GLY A 735 11.53 54.90 23.07
C GLY A 735 11.17 54.93 24.56
N PRO A 736 11.39 53.82 25.28
CA PRO A 736 11.14 53.70 26.72
C PRO A 736 11.99 54.66 27.56
N LYS A 737 11.65 54.83 28.85
CA LYS A 737 12.39 55.69 29.80
C LYS A 737 13.89 55.33 29.78
N GLY A 738 14.74 56.26 29.33
CA GLY A 738 16.19 56.08 29.22
C GLY A 738 16.74 56.30 27.80
N VAL A 739 15.89 56.28 26.77
CA VAL A 739 16.29 56.47 25.37
C VAL A 739 16.20 57.93 24.93
N LYS A 740 17.31 58.51 24.42
CA LYS A 740 17.33 59.86 23.85
C LYS A 740 16.78 59.84 22.41
N PRO A 741 15.94 60.81 22.01
CA PRO A 741 15.52 60.98 20.61
C PRO A 741 16.74 61.18 19.69
N ASN A 742 16.73 60.59 18.50
CA ASN A 742 17.82 60.57 17.50
C ASN A 742 19.11 59.81 17.89
N ALA A 743 19.10 59.03 18.97
CA ALA A 743 20.21 58.12 19.27
C ALA A 743 20.26 56.96 18.26
N LYS A 744 21.48 56.51 17.91
CA LYS A 744 21.69 55.26 17.20
C LYS A 744 21.57 54.10 18.18
N ILE A 745 20.89 53.04 17.76
CA ILE A 745 20.78 51.81 18.55
C ILE A 745 22.10 51.04 18.44
N ASP A 746 22.79 50.89 19.58
CA ASP A 746 23.95 50.03 19.75
C ASP A 746 23.62 48.82 20.65
N ASP A 747 24.55 47.87 20.74
CA ASP A 747 24.32 46.62 21.48
C ASP A 747 24.25 46.83 23.00
N GLU A 748 24.93 47.88 23.50
CA GLU A 748 24.90 48.30 24.91
C GLU A 748 23.53 48.88 25.30
N MET A 749 22.91 49.67 24.41
CA MET A 749 21.57 50.22 24.63
C MET A 749 20.50 49.13 24.62
N LEU A 750 20.63 48.10 23.77
CA LEU A 750 19.69 46.98 23.71
C LEU A 750 19.80 46.06 24.94
N THR A 751 21.00 45.87 25.48
CA THR A 751 21.22 45.08 26.71
C THR A 751 20.75 45.79 27.98
N ALA A 752 20.69 47.13 27.97
CA ALA A 752 20.12 47.92 29.08
C ALA A 752 18.58 47.90 29.15
N LEU A 753 17.90 47.55 28.04
CA LEU A 753 16.44 47.49 27.95
C LEU A 753 15.93 46.05 28.15
N THR A 754 14.72 45.89 28.70
CA THR A 754 14.08 44.57 28.73
C THR A 754 13.57 44.18 27.33
N LYS A 755 13.53 42.88 27.02
CA LYS A 755 13.11 42.40 25.69
C LYS A 755 11.74 42.95 25.26
N GLY A 756 10.76 43.01 26.16
CA GLY A 756 9.45 43.59 25.86
C GLY A 756 9.47 45.09 25.54
N GLN A 757 10.49 45.82 25.99
CA GLN A 757 10.68 47.24 25.66
C GLN A 757 11.26 47.46 24.25
N TRP A 758 11.80 46.42 23.60
CA TRP A 758 12.35 46.54 22.24
C TRP A 758 11.25 46.87 21.22
N TRP A 759 10.04 46.34 21.42
CA TRP A 759 8.86 46.64 20.61
C TRP A 759 8.37 48.11 20.73
N GLN A 760 8.80 48.83 21.77
CA GLN A 760 8.41 50.22 22.00
C GLN A 760 9.35 51.23 21.32
N LEU A 761 10.39 50.75 20.61
CA LEU A 761 11.34 51.58 19.89
C LEU A 761 10.76 51.98 18.53
N ALA A 762 10.39 53.25 18.38
CA ALA A 762 9.92 53.80 17.12
C ALA A 762 11.12 54.23 16.25
N LEU A 763 11.26 53.64 15.06
CA LEU A 763 12.33 53.94 14.11
C LEU A 763 12.04 55.19 13.28
N SER A 764 13.09 55.85 12.80
CA SER A 764 12.96 57.07 11.96
C SER A 764 12.59 56.80 10.51
N GLU A 765 12.93 55.62 9.97
CA GLU A 765 12.59 55.23 8.60
C GLU A 765 11.28 54.45 8.57
N GLU A 766 10.35 54.87 7.72
CA GLU A 766 9.00 54.29 7.61
C GLU A 766 9.03 52.82 7.13
N LYS A 767 9.99 52.47 6.28
CA LYS A 767 10.19 51.08 5.81
C LYS A 767 10.62 50.13 6.93
N ASP A 768 11.56 50.56 7.78
CA ASP A 768 12.01 49.72 8.90
C ASP A 768 10.94 49.63 9.99
N ALA A 769 10.17 50.71 10.20
CA ALA A 769 9.04 50.71 11.14
C ALA A 769 7.96 49.71 10.73
N GLN A 770 7.61 49.64 9.43
CA GLN A 770 6.69 48.64 8.89
C GLN A 770 7.20 47.21 9.08
N ILE A 771 8.51 46.98 8.95
CA ILE A 771 9.12 45.65 9.17
C ILE A 771 9.01 45.24 10.64
N VAL A 772 9.25 46.16 11.58
CA VAL A 772 9.14 45.89 13.02
C VAL A 772 7.67 45.65 13.42
N GLU A 773 6.73 46.42 12.87
CA GLU A 773 5.29 46.23 13.10
C GLU A 773 4.81 44.87 12.57
N ALA A 774 5.20 44.50 11.35
CA ALA A 774 4.89 43.19 10.78
C ALA A 774 5.49 42.02 11.59
N LEU A 775 6.72 42.18 12.12
CA LEU A 775 7.34 41.19 13.01
C LEU A 775 6.59 41.06 14.35
N ASN A 776 6.08 42.17 14.89
CA ASN A 776 5.31 42.17 16.13
C ASN A 776 3.94 41.48 15.95
N ASP A 777 3.22 41.82 14.88
CA ASP A 777 1.94 41.18 14.53
C ASP A 777 2.11 39.67 14.30
N GLN A 778 3.19 39.28 13.63
CA GLN A 778 3.54 37.88 13.43
C GLN A 778 3.79 37.17 14.78
N TYR A 779 4.57 37.77 15.66
CA TYR A 779 4.87 37.21 16.98
C TYR A 779 3.60 37.03 17.82
N ASP A 780 2.72 38.03 17.86
CA ASP A 780 1.45 37.95 18.58
C ASP A 780 0.51 36.88 17.99
N ALA A 781 0.44 36.76 16.67
CA ALA A 781 -0.35 35.72 16.01
C ALA A 781 0.16 34.32 16.33
N GLN A 782 1.48 34.10 16.28
CA GLN A 782 2.10 32.81 16.61
C GLN A 782 1.91 32.45 18.09
N LYS A 783 2.06 33.41 18.99
CA LYS A 783 1.82 33.21 20.42
C LYS A 783 0.37 32.82 20.71
N ARG A 784 -0.61 33.53 20.13
CA ARG A 784 -2.03 33.16 20.26
C ARG A 784 -2.32 31.77 19.71
N ALA A 785 -1.71 31.42 18.57
CA ALA A 785 -1.88 30.09 17.97
C ALA A 785 -1.23 28.98 18.82
N LEU A 786 -0.17 29.27 19.56
CA LEU A 786 0.46 28.36 20.51
C LEU A 786 -0.40 28.15 21.75
N ASP A 787 -0.93 29.24 22.34
CA ASP A 787 -1.83 29.18 23.50
C ASP A 787 -3.13 28.43 23.17
N ALA A 788 -3.76 28.73 22.03
CA ALA A 788 -4.97 28.02 21.59
C ALA A 788 -4.73 26.52 21.36
N ARG A 789 -3.55 26.13 20.84
CA ARG A 789 -3.15 24.73 20.68
C ARG A 789 -2.92 24.04 22.02
N PHE A 790 -2.37 24.75 23.00
CA PHE A 790 -2.18 24.23 24.35
C PHE A 790 -3.55 24.00 25.02
N ASP A 791 -4.45 24.98 24.96
CA ASP A 791 -5.78 24.90 25.58
C ASP A 791 -6.61 23.76 24.98
N ASP A 792 -6.62 23.59 23.65
CA ASP A 792 -7.29 22.47 22.96
C ASP A 792 -6.73 21.10 23.40
N LYS A 793 -5.41 20.97 23.59
CA LYS A 793 -4.80 19.73 24.08
C LYS A 793 -5.16 19.45 25.54
N VAL A 794 -5.16 20.48 26.40
CA VAL A 794 -5.55 20.35 27.81
C VAL A 794 -7.03 19.98 27.94
N GLU A 795 -7.91 20.56 27.11
CA GLU A 795 -9.32 20.20 27.07
C GLU A 795 -9.50 18.73 26.68
N LYS A 796 -8.78 18.25 25.65
CA LYS A 796 -8.82 16.84 25.22
C LYS A 796 -8.39 15.87 26.33
N VAL A 797 -7.35 16.20 27.08
CA VAL A 797 -6.89 15.40 28.23
C VAL A 797 -7.97 15.37 29.34
N ARG A 798 -8.70 16.47 29.54
CA ARG A 798 -9.75 16.58 30.59
C ARG A 798 -11.07 15.91 30.23
N ARG A 799 -11.45 15.92 28.95
CA ARG A 799 -12.80 15.57 28.44
C ARG A 799 -13.24 14.13 28.73
N GLY A 800 -12.31 13.24 29.07
CA GLY A 800 -12.57 11.82 29.34
C GLY A 800 -12.74 11.01 28.06
N ASP A 801 -12.70 9.68 28.20
CA ASP A 801 -12.59 8.76 27.08
C ASP A 801 -13.95 8.17 26.66
N ASP A 802 -14.09 7.89 25.37
CA ASP A 802 -15.24 7.17 24.83
C ASP A 802 -15.00 5.66 24.94
N LEU A 803 -15.63 5.04 25.94
CA LEU A 803 -15.48 3.62 26.26
C LEU A 803 -16.69 2.80 25.79
N PRO A 804 -16.51 1.49 25.50
CA PRO A 804 -17.61 0.62 25.10
C PRO A 804 -18.78 0.63 26.12
N PRO A 805 -20.01 0.34 25.66
CA PRO A 805 -21.18 0.35 26.54
C PRO A 805 -21.00 -0.56 27.76
N GLY A 806 -21.19 -0.01 28.95
CA GLY A 806 -21.07 -0.74 30.22
C GLY A 806 -19.65 -0.83 30.76
N VAL A 807 -18.63 -0.29 30.07
CA VAL A 807 -17.28 -0.15 30.62
C VAL A 807 -17.16 1.21 31.30
N MET A 808 -16.86 1.21 32.58
CA MET A 808 -16.74 2.43 33.40
C MET A 808 -15.30 2.96 33.39
N LYS A 809 -14.35 2.04 33.50
CA LYS A 809 -12.91 2.31 33.55
C LYS A 809 -12.14 1.21 32.84
N MET A 810 -11.06 1.57 32.17
CA MET A 810 -10.15 0.62 31.52
C MET A 810 -8.70 0.97 31.88
N VAL A 811 -7.93 -0.03 32.28
CA VAL A 811 -6.50 0.13 32.59
C VAL A 811 -5.70 -0.73 31.64
N LYS A 812 -4.69 -0.11 31.01
CA LYS A 812 -3.72 -0.78 30.16
C LYS A 812 -2.34 -0.68 30.79
N VAL A 813 -1.67 -1.82 30.93
CA VAL A 813 -0.32 -1.93 31.49
C VAL A 813 0.59 -2.48 30.41
N PHE A 814 1.69 -1.78 30.17
CA PHE A 814 2.71 -2.17 29.20
C PHE A 814 3.93 -2.71 29.94
N ILE A 815 4.32 -3.95 29.64
CA ILE A 815 5.48 -4.62 30.22
C ILE A 815 6.55 -4.74 29.16
N ALA A 816 7.74 -4.24 29.44
CA ALA A 816 8.90 -4.44 28.60
C ALA A 816 9.67 -5.69 29.02
N VAL A 817 9.75 -6.65 28.10
CA VAL A 817 10.47 -7.92 28.24
C VAL A 817 11.75 -7.84 27.42
N LYS A 818 12.89 -8.04 28.08
CA LYS A 818 14.17 -8.22 27.37
C LYS A 818 14.37 -9.70 27.07
N ARG A 819 14.37 -10.06 25.79
CA ARG A 819 14.58 -11.44 25.36
C ARG A 819 16.01 -11.60 24.86
N LYS A 820 16.77 -12.47 25.53
CA LYS A 820 18.09 -12.89 25.11
C LYS A 820 17.99 -14.09 24.17
N LEU A 821 18.99 -14.23 23.30
CA LEU A 821 19.09 -15.34 22.38
C LEU A 821 19.28 -16.67 23.13
N GLN A 822 18.46 -17.66 22.81
CA GLN A 822 18.46 -18.97 23.49
C GLN A 822 18.32 -20.15 22.51
N PRO A 823 18.69 -21.38 22.92
CA PRO A 823 18.43 -22.57 22.12
C PRO A 823 16.94 -22.72 21.78
N GLY A 824 16.66 -23.06 20.53
CA GLY A 824 15.30 -23.10 19.97
C GLY A 824 14.90 -21.84 19.22
N ASP A 825 15.60 -20.72 19.41
CA ASP A 825 15.35 -19.52 18.60
C ASP A 825 15.78 -19.71 17.15
N LYS A 826 15.04 -19.09 16.24
CA LYS A 826 15.28 -19.15 14.80
C LYS A 826 16.09 -17.93 14.35
N MET A 827 17.18 -18.19 13.64
CA MET A 827 18.02 -17.18 12.99
C MET A 827 18.02 -17.40 11.48
N ALA A 828 18.27 -16.33 10.73
CA ALA A 828 18.41 -16.41 9.27
C ALA A 828 19.35 -15.34 8.73
N GLY A 829 20.05 -15.66 7.63
CA GLY A 829 20.76 -14.69 6.82
C GLY A 829 19.91 -14.16 5.66
N ARG A 830 20.46 -13.20 4.91
CA ARG A 830 19.78 -12.56 3.77
C ARG A 830 19.63 -13.48 2.56
N HIS A 831 20.41 -14.56 2.49
CA HIS A 831 20.49 -15.51 1.38
C HIS A 831 19.56 -16.72 1.55
N GLY A 832 18.49 -16.60 2.35
CA GLY A 832 17.53 -17.67 2.60
C GLY A 832 18.09 -18.86 3.40
N ASN A 833 19.27 -18.71 4.00
CA ASN A 833 19.83 -19.64 4.97
C ASN A 833 19.15 -19.41 6.32
N LYS A 834 18.25 -20.32 6.71
CA LYS A 834 17.60 -20.34 8.02
C LYS A 834 18.21 -21.42 8.89
N GLY A 835 18.20 -21.19 10.19
CA GLY A 835 18.57 -22.21 11.15
C GLY A 835 18.00 -21.98 12.54
N VAL A 836 18.04 -23.03 13.35
CA VAL A 836 17.61 -23.01 14.74
C VAL A 836 18.81 -23.19 15.64
N ILE A 837 18.90 -22.39 16.69
CA ILE A 837 20.02 -22.48 17.63
C ILE A 837 19.90 -23.79 18.39
N SER A 838 20.91 -24.66 18.25
CA SER A 838 20.92 -25.96 18.90
C SER A 838 21.56 -25.90 20.28
N LYS A 839 22.65 -25.15 20.43
CA LYS A 839 23.44 -25.08 21.65
C LYS A 839 24.22 -23.77 21.74
N VAL A 840 24.38 -23.27 22.97
CA VAL A 840 25.33 -22.22 23.32
C VAL A 840 26.59 -22.90 23.85
N VAL A 841 27.74 -22.61 23.25
CA VAL A 841 29.02 -23.25 23.58
C VAL A 841 29.94 -22.24 24.28
N PRO A 842 30.64 -22.65 25.37
CA PRO A 842 31.61 -21.79 26.04
C PRO A 842 32.68 -21.26 25.07
N MET A 843 33.21 -20.07 25.35
CA MET A 843 34.17 -19.41 24.44
C MET A 843 35.45 -20.23 24.22
N GLU A 844 35.89 -20.96 25.24
CA GLU A 844 37.06 -21.84 25.23
C GLU A 844 36.90 -23.07 24.33
N ASP A 845 35.66 -23.51 24.10
CA ASP A 845 35.32 -24.66 23.27
C ASP A 845 35.02 -24.26 21.82
N MET A 846 34.99 -22.96 21.50
CA MET A 846 34.74 -22.47 20.16
C MET A 846 36.01 -22.51 19.29
N PRO A 847 35.90 -22.73 17.97
CA PRO A 847 37.00 -22.46 17.05
C PRO A 847 37.47 -21.01 17.20
N PHE A 848 38.77 -20.79 17.13
CA PHE A 848 39.37 -19.47 17.25
C PHE A 848 40.33 -19.19 16.09
N LEU A 849 40.51 -17.90 15.83
CA LEU A 849 41.41 -17.37 14.81
C LEU A 849 42.86 -17.37 15.32
N GLU A 850 43.84 -17.12 14.45
CA GLU A 850 45.26 -17.13 14.82
C GLU A 850 45.62 -16.14 15.95
N ASP A 851 44.84 -15.08 16.12
CA ASP A 851 44.96 -14.07 17.18
C ASP A 851 44.31 -14.49 18.52
N GLY A 852 43.68 -15.66 18.57
CA GLY A 852 42.95 -16.17 19.73
C GLY A 852 41.48 -15.71 19.83
N THR A 853 40.97 -14.93 18.87
CA THR A 853 39.58 -14.49 18.86
C THR A 853 38.65 -15.67 18.52
N PRO A 854 37.70 -16.06 19.40
CA PRO A 854 36.75 -17.13 19.11
C PRO A 854 35.72 -16.69 18.06
N VAL A 855 35.27 -17.65 17.25
CA VAL A 855 34.19 -17.48 16.28
C VAL A 855 32.86 -17.33 17.02
N ASP A 856 31.96 -16.48 16.52
CA ASP A 856 30.66 -16.25 17.15
C ASP A 856 29.64 -17.31 16.73
N PHE A 857 29.64 -17.71 15.45
CA PHE A 857 28.68 -18.65 14.85
C PHE A 857 29.41 -19.75 14.06
N CYS A 858 29.01 -21.01 14.26
CA CYS A 858 29.45 -22.11 13.38
C CYS A 858 28.29 -22.64 12.54
N LEU A 859 28.39 -22.49 11.22
CA LEU A 859 27.41 -22.93 10.24
C LEU A 859 27.87 -24.20 9.52
N ASN A 860 26.89 -24.96 9.03
CA ASN A 860 27.15 -26.18 8.30
C ASN A 860 27.51 -25.88 6.83
N PRO A 861 28.72 -26.26 6.34
CA PRO A 861 29.09 -26.02 4.95
C PRO A 861 28.24 -26.84 3.96
N LEU A 862 27.67 -27.98 4.38
CA LEU A 862 26.89 -28.87 3.49
C LEU A 862 25.56 -28.24 3.05
N GLY A 863 25.06 -27.24 3.79
CA GLY A 863 23.85 -26.51 3.44
C GLY A 863 24.02 -25.63 2.20
N VAL A 864 25.25 -25.20 1.85
CA VAL A 864 25.47 -24.24 0.76
C VAL A 864 25.35 -24.89 -0.63
N PRO A 865 26.05 -26.01 -0.94
CA PRO A 865 25.97 -26.60 -2.27
C PRO A 865 24.57 -27.11 -2.62
N SER A 866 23.85 -27.69 -1.65
CA SER A 866 22.50 -28.23 -1.86
C SER A 866 21.44 -27.17 -2.12
N ARG A 867 21.67 -25.94 -1.63
CA ARG A 867 20.74 -24.81 -1.74
C ARG A 867 21.12 -23.80 -2.79
N MET A 868 22.32 -23.92 -3.35
CA MET A 868 22.83 -23.04 -4.40
C MET A 868 22.73 -21.55 -4.04
N ASN A 869 22.97 -21.20 -2.77
CA ASN A 869 23.04 -19.82 -2.29
C ASN A 869 24.49 -19.44 -1.95
N VAL A 870 25.30 -19.35 -3.01
CA VAL A 870 26.73 -19.05 -2.94
C VAL A 870 26.96 -17.60 -2.50
N GLY A 871 25.96 -16.72 -2.65
CA GLY A 871 26.02 -15.32 -2.21
C GLY A 871 26.47 -15.16 -0.77
N GLN A 872 26.05 -16.05 0.15
CA GLN A 872 26.46 -15.98 1.57
C GLN A 872 27.97 -16.20 1.79
N ILE A 873 28.63 -17.00 0.93
CA ILE A 873 30.08 -17.22 1.01
C ILE A 873 30.80 -15.96 0.55
N LEU A 874 30.33 -15.35 -0.54
CA LEU A 874 30.87 -14.09 -1.05
C LEU A 874 30.67 -12.94 -0.05
N GLU A 875 29.50 -12.87 0.58
CA GLU A 875 29.21 -11.96 1.68
C GLU A 875 30.18 -12.18 2.85
N THR A 876 30.45 -13.43 3.22
CA THR A 876 31.41 -13.76 4.29
C THR A 876 32.83 -13.33 3.93
N HIS A 877 33.29 -13.60 2.71
CA HIS A 877 34.64 -13.18 2.27
C HIS A 877 34.77 -11.65 2.21
N MET A 878 33.78 -10.96 1.64
CA MET A 878 33.78 -9.50 1.56
C MET A 878 33.66 -8.85 2.93
N GLY A 879 32.83 -9.41 3.82
CA GLY A 879 32.70 -8.96 5.21
C GLY A 879 34.00 -9.17 5.99
N TRP A 880 34.71 -10.28 5.77
CA TRP A 880 36.03 -10.51 6.35
C TRP A 880 37.05 -9.47 5.87
N ALA A 881 37.05 -9.16 4.57
CA ALA A 881 37.92 -8.14 3.98
C ALA A 881 37.57 -6.71 4.43
N ALA A 882 36.30 -6.42 4.73
CA ALA A 882 35.85 -5.12 5.23
C ALA A 882 36.12 -4.93 6.73
N ARG A 883 36.21 -6.04 7.48
CA ARG A 883 36.50 -6.03 8.91
C ARG A 883 37.99 -5.84 9.21
N GLY A 884 38.86 -6.41 8.37
CA GLY A 884 40.32 -6.24 8.44
C GLY A 884 40.75 -4.89 7.89
#